data_AF-A0A014QT34-F1
#
_entry.id   AF-A0A014QT34-F1
#
_cell.length_a   1.000
_cell.length_b   1.000
_cell.length_c   1.000
_cell.angle_alpha   90.00
_cell.angle_beta   90.00
_cell.angle_gamma   90.00
#
_symmetry.space_group_name_H-M   'P 1'
#
loop_
_entity.id
_entity.type
_entity.pdbx_description
1 polymer ?
#
loop_
_entity_poly.entity_id
_entity_poly.type
_entity_poly.pdbx_seq_one_letter_code
_entity_poly.pdbx_strand_id
1 'polypeptide(L)'
;MSRDTIPSNGLVVSPYSSVWALMTCWKDSAQREFGTQRGKLREELEDYYFNVEEYDIESDRPQLSFGTRLSTFLQHDAPNMLLLLYYGGHGINSDDKHCIWIRDPVTDTTSTVTVDWTALHAVFLTSCKSHVLFLLDCCFSASSAQYKDAESTVEAIVASGFESVAPLQGQDSFTTFLRVALQECRKNNERIYAGRLCSRVCASLNLERRILERGGGRRVTPCHITFSNSDHRIMMCPLPKASNYPVTQQFIPQSKGASPTELTEVLDFSSQAEEGQSSACEAKRMMASARSIGLSMGNRPSAGIEYNSTAEDILAETAMKEAAENRNRFYWATQLGNHDFRMLKVLPSGDFDSLVECNIEVWHLKTIIDTSPAYKAVSSRWSDHEKSIGEVILRSGSLVRRQPVLGRVEDILRRIRNTTEPVYVWIGVLCIMNGTEEPAMQNLLPLIFRRANETVIWLGKMRPTRSGDERSLAFDFVPNLCRLESITVLQTPSKIKRHWNGFVDLLRLPYFSRRWVFLEIILSTHPVLYYGDKRINWMDFCDAVILLGSQFEDVESFLLRKTLGYVGFEYDLYVGLFLKDLRALPAYSVVKTSRELFEKEVNGTFYPRTQCSLESLVSMLPALQSTDARDVVNALAPIATDRTYWEQTIAGHEIDSSLDVYQLFVDYCVNKSGSLDIICRPWAPQTETLPSWISRTDALPFVSDKSGRQNGEVFVGYPFRKRYDASRAAILKSKHVAIFGQPSPHGVWHLDGSITVSGFIINQINERTEHAIRMGTLPPDWIRLSGGKRREDGSSCANDNLWRTLVADRGPDGIPAPLWYGQACQYWLDISNGKSIDMRIIKGKQHPTMALEYIKRVRSVIWNRVMFVTKGFSGSRLLGLGPAKAQIGDTICILHGCSVPVLLRQLGTQDIWEIVGECFVYSLMDGEAMSVDNIKATREFVIK
;
A
#
# COMPACT_ATOMS: atom_id res chain seq x y z
N MET A 1 -30.24 19.06 10.00
CA MET A 1 -31.68 18.76 10.18
C MET A 1 -31.96 17.39 9.59
N SER A 2 -32.85 16.64 10.27
CA SER A 2 -33.42 15.30 9.99
C SER A 2 -32.52 14.17 9.50
N ARG A 3 -32.35 13.18 10.40
CA ARG A 3 -31.95 11.80 10.12
C ARG A 3 -32.99 11.14 9.21
N ASP A 4 -32.57 10.69 8.03
CA ASP A 4 -33.32 9.68 7.27
C ASP A 4 -32.75 8.30 7.58
N THR A 5 -33.49 7.58 8.42
CA THR A 5 -33.41 6.14 8.61
C THR A 5 -33.75 5.43 7.30
N ILE A 6 -32.83 4.61 6.76
CA ILE A 6 -33.12 3.72 5.63
C ILE A 6 -33.75 2.42 6.18
N PRO A 7 -34.91 1.97 5.67
CA PRO A 7 -35.54 0.72 6.08
C PRO A 7 -34.80 -0.48 5.49
N SER A 8 -34.72 -1.54 6.30
CA SER A 8 -34.28 -2.89 5.93
C SER A 8 -35.27 -3.53 4.95
N ASN A 9 -35.10 -3.29 3.64
CA ASN A 9 -35.50 -4.17 2.54
C ASN A 9 -34.89 -3.66 1.21
N GLY A 10 -34.17 -4.55 0.52
CA GLY A 10 -33.32 -4.21 -0.62
C GLY A 10 -34.07 -3.88 -1.92
N LEU A 11 -33.75 -2.73 -2.51
CA LEU A 11 -33.91 -2.38 -3.93
C LEU A 11 -32.79 -1.39 -4.32
N VAL A 12 -32.15 -1.61 -5.47
CA VAL A 12 -31.09 -0.74 -6.00
C VAL A 12 -31.73 0.55 -6.52
N VAL A 13 -31.45 1.69 -5.89
CA VAL A 13 -31.93 3.00 -6.33
C VAL A 13 -30.78 3.74 -7.01
N SER A 14 -30.96 4.06 -8.30
CA SER A 14 -30.04 4.91 -9.07
C SER A 14 -30.00 6.32 -8.50
N PRO A 15 -28.83 7.00 -8.48
CA PRO A 15 -28.73 8.41 -8.09
C PRO A 15 -29.33 9.34 -9.15
N TYR A 16 -29.60 8.82 -10.35
CA TYR A 16 -30.16 9.56 -11.47
C TYR A 16 -31.65 9.30 -11.59
N SER A 17 -32.43 10.38 -11.76
CA SER A 17 -33.86 10.27 -12.06
C SER A 17 -34.11 9.77 -13.48
N SER A 18 -33.21 10.10 -14.42
CA SER A 18 -33.19 9.57 -15.78
C SER A 18 -31.78 9.68 -16.39
N VAL A 19 -31.52 8.84 -17.39
CA VAL A 19 -30.26 8.82 -18.15
C VAL A 19 -30.60 8.91 -19.63
N TRP A 20 -29.91 9.81 -20.34
CA TRP A 20 -30.03 9.99 -21.78
C TRP A 20 -28.70 9.67 -22.45
N ALA A 21 -28.71 8.82 -23.46
CA ALA A 21 -27.52 8.39 -24.19
C ALA A 21 -27.62 8.77 -25.67
N LEU A 22 -26.69 9.58 -26.18
CA LEU A 22 -26.55 9.87 -27.60
C LEU A 22 -25.47 8.98 -28.20
N MET A 23 -25.85 8.09 -29.11
CA MET A 23 -24.94 7.15 -29.74
C MET A 23 -24.66 7.55 -31.19
N THR A 24 -23.38 7.73 -31.51
CA THR A 24 -22.96 8.36 -32.76
C THR A 24 -21.88 7.57 -33.50
N CYS A 25 -21.99 7.55 -34.82
CA CYS A 25 -20.93 7.13 -35.74
C CYS A 25 -21.18 7.81 -37.10
N TRP A 26 -20.26 7.69 -38.06
CA TRP A 26 -20.48 8.21 -39.40
C TRP A 26 -21.54 7.38 -40.16
N LYS A 27 -22.32 8.04 -41.03
CA LYS A 27 -23.36 7.40 -41.88
C LYS A 27 -22.81 6.47 -42.97
N ASP A 28 -21.50 6.52 -43.24
CA ASP A 28 -20.89 5.88 -44.41
C ASP A 28 -20.79 4.34 -44.30
N SER A 29 -20.90 3.69 -45.45
CA SER A 29 -20.75 2.25 -45.66
C SER A 29 -19.40 1.67 -45.20
N ALA A 30 -18.32 2.48 -45.21
CA ALA A 30 -17.00 2.08 -44.72
C ALA A 30 -16.95 1.87 -43.19
N GLN A 31 -17.96 2.34 -42.46
CA GLN A 31 -18.05 2.32 -40.99
C GLN A 31 -19.12 1.35 -40.48
N ARG A 32 -19.60 0.42 -41.33
CA ARG A 32 -20.64 -0.58 -41.00
C ARG A 32 -20.37 -1.39 -39.72
N GLU A 33 -19.11 -1.65 -39.40
CA GLU A 33 -18.73 -2.38 -38.19
C GLU A 33 -18.99 -1.57 -36.91
N PHE A 34 -18.70 -0.27 -36.91
CA PHE A 34 -19.05 0.61 -35.80
C PHE A 34 -20.55 0.80 -35.66
N GLY A 35 -21.29 0.88 -36.77
CA GLY A 35 -22.76 0.88 -36.73
C GLY A 35 -23.32 -0.40 -36.07
N THR A 36 -22.72 -1.55 -36.36
CA THR A 36 -23.10 -2.83 -35.75
C THR A 36 -22.75 -2.89 -34.26
N GLN A 37 -21.56 -2.40 -33.87
CA GLN A 37 -21.14 -2.34 -32.47
C GLN A 37 -21.99 -1.34 -31.66
N ARG A 38 -22.32 -0.18 -32.25
CA ARG A 38 -23.23 0.82 -31.70
C ARG A 38 -24.59 0.21 -31.42
N GLY A 39 -25.18 -0.52 -32.36
CA GLY A 39 -26.46 -1.21 -32.17
C GLY A 39 -26.45 -2.21 -31.00
N LYS A 40 -25.38 -3.00 -30.85
CA LYS A 40 -25.25 -3.95 -29.73
C LYS A 40 -25.08 -3.26 -28.37
N LEU A 41 -24.36 -2.14 -28.32
CA LEU A 41 -24.23 -1.36 -27.08
C LEU A 41 -25.55 -0.62 -26.77
N ARG A 42 -26.30 -0.20 -27.78
CA ARG A 42 -27.64 0.39 -27.63
C ARG A 42 -28.57 -0.56 -26.89
N GLU A 43 -28.68 -1.81 -27.34
CA GLU A 43 -29.51 -2.83 -26.69
C GLU A 43 -29.15 -2.99 -25.20
N GLU A 44 -27.86 -2.95 -24.87
CA GLU A 44 -27.43 -2.99 -23.46
C GLU A 44 -27.82 -1.76 -22.65
N LEU A 45 -27.72 -0.56 -23.21
CA LEU A 45 -28.11 0.67 -22.49
C LEU A 45 -29.64 0.76 -22.33
N GLU A 46 -30.41 0.28 -23.31
CA GLU A 46 -31.87 0.16 -23.20
C GLU A 46 -32.26 -0.86 -22.11
N ASP A 47 -31.51 -1.95 -21.94
CA ASP A 47 -31.70 -2.91 -20.84
C ASP A 47 -31.36 -2.32 -19.45
N TYR A 48 -30.59 -1.24 -19.40
CA TYR A 48 -30.39 -0.41 -18.19
C TYR A 48 -31.53 0.59 -17.98
N TYR A 49 -32.54 0.59 -18.85
CA TYR A 49 -33.65 1.54 -18.94
C TYR A 49 -33.20 2.97 -19.22
N PHE A 50 -32.07 3.14 -19.94
CA PHE A 50 -31.63 4.45 -20.38
C PHE A 50 -32.38 4.86 -21.66
N ASN A 51 -32.64 6.16 -21.81
CA ASN A 51 -33.21 6.69 -23.04
C ASN A 51 -32.09 6.83 -24.08
N VAL A 52 -32.14 6.04 -25.14
CA VAL A 52 -31.07 6.02 -26.16
C VAL A 52 -31.54 6.69 -27.44
N GLU A 53 -30.77 7.66 -27.92
CA GLU A 53 -30.96 8.29 -29.22
C GLU A 53 -29.76 7.97 -30.13
N GLU A 54 -30.01 7.62 -31.39
CA GLU A 54 -28.96 7.39 -32.38
C GLU A 54 -28.83 8.58 -33.33
N TYR A 55 -27.61 8.85 -33.79
CA TYR A 55 -27.36 9.83 -34.84
C TYR A 55 -26.19 9.41 -35.73
N ASP A 56 -26.44 9.41 -37.04
CA ASP A 56 -25.42 9.18 -38.04
C ASP A 56 -24.84 10.51 -38.53
N ILE A 57 -23.55 10.73 -38.33
CA ILE A 57 -22.86 11.95 -38.75
C ILE A 57 -22.83 11.99 -40.27
N GLU A 58 -23.46 13.01 -40.84
CA GLU A 58 -23.55 13.22 -42.28
C GLU A 58 -22.27 13.82 -42.85
N SER A 59 -21.94 13.48 -44.10
CA SER A 59 -20.75 14.04 -44.76
C SER A 59 -20.93 15.49 -45.22
N ASP A 60 -22.17 15.95 -45.38
CA ASP A 60 -22.46 17.34 -45.74
C ASP A 60 -22.42 18.22 -44.48
N ARG A 61 -21.50 19.18 -44.45
CA ARG A 61 -21.27 20.13 -43.34
C ARG A 61 -21.29 19.44 -41.96
N PRO A 62 -20.43 18.43 -41.72
CA PRO A 62 -20.50 17.53 -40.56
C PRO A 62 -20.40 18.27 -39.21
N GLN A 63 -19.54 19.29 -39.12
CA GLN A 63 -19.36 20.09 -37.90
C GLN A 63 -20.66 20.81 -37.50
N LEU A 64 -21.37 21.38 -38.49
CA LEU A 64 -22.58 22.16 -38.27
C LEU A 64 -23.78 21.25 -38.00
N SER A 65 -23.95 20.18 -38.78
CA SER A 65 -25.05 19.24 -38.62
C SER A 65 -24.94 18.49 -37.30
N PHE A 66 -23.75 18.01 -36.93
CA PHE A 66 -23.52 17.36 -35.65
C PHE A 66 -23.63 18.33 -34.47
N GLY A 67 -23.08 19.55 -34.59
CA GLY A 67 -23.26 20.59 -33.58
C GLY A 67 -24.73 20.92 -33.31
N THR A 68 -25.55 21.02 -34.36
CA THR A 68 -27.01 21.23 -34.24
C THR A 68 -27.68 20.06 -33.51
N ARG A 69 -27.26 18.83 -33.82
CA ARG A 69 -27.77 17.65 -33.13
C ARG A 69 -27.40 17.62 -31.65
N LEU A 70 -26.16 17.98 -31.30
CA LEU A 70 -25.71 18.07 -29.91
C LEU A 70 -26.52 19.13 -29.15
N SER A 71 -26.76 20.29 -29.74
CA SER A 71 -27.62 21.32 -29.14
C SER A 71 -29.05 20.82 -28.89
N THR A 72 -29.57 19.95 -29.77
CA THR A 72 -30.88 19.32 -29.56
C THR A 72 -30.82 18.29 -28.43
N PHE A 73 -29.77 17.48 -28.35
CA PHE A 73 -29.57 16.49 -27.28
C PHE A 73 -29.41 17.16 -25.90
N LEU A 74 -28.76 18.31 -25.85
CA LEU A 74 -28.59 19.11 -24.63
C LEU A 74 -29.91 19.67 -24.07
N GLN A 75 -31.03 19.58 -24.80
CA GLN A 75 -32.34 19.93 -24.24
C GLN A 75 -32.76 19.01 -23.09
N HIS A 76 -32.14 17.83 -22.97
CA HIS A 76 -32.33 16.91 -21.85
C HIS A 76 -31.53 17.28 -20.59
N ASP A 77 -30.72 18.35 -20.64
CA ASP A 77 -29.90 18.78 -19.52
C ASP A 77 -30.76 19.26 -18.33
N ALA A 78 -30.66 18.57 -17.20
CA ALA A 78 -31.30 18.95 -15.95
C ALA A 78 -30.54 18.42 -14.73
N PRO A 79 -30.72 19.03 -13.54
CA PRO A 79 -30.13 18.52 -12.30
C PRO A 79 -30.56 17.07 -12.03
N ASN A 80 -29.66 16.27 -11.45
CA ASN A 80 -29.85 14.84 -11.12
C ASN A 80 -30.06 13.92 -12.35
N MET A 81 -29.68 14.36 -13.55
CA MET A 81 -29.65 13.53 -14.76
C MET A 81 -28.22 13.11 -15.10
N LEU A 82 -28.10 12.06 -15.92
CA LEU A 82 -26.85 11.67 -16.58
C LEU A 82 -27.02 11.78 -18.09
N LEU A 83 -26.15 12.56 -18.73
CA LEU A 83 -25.99 12.59 -20.18
C LEU A 83 -24.80 11.72 -20.57
N LEU A 84 -25.03 10.74 -21.45
CA LEU A 84 -24.01 9.84 -21.96
C LEU A 84 -23.84 10.10 -23.46
N LEU A 85 -22.60 10.24 -23.92
CA LEU A 85 -22.32 10.39 -25.35
C LEU A 85 -21.32 9.34 -25.78
N TYR A 86 -21.72 8.55 -26.76
CA TYR A 86 -20.90 7.51 -27.37
C TYR A 86 -20.50 7.91 -28.79
N TYR A 87 -19.21 7.76 -29.11
CA TYR A 87 -18.71 7.83 -30.48
C TYR A 87 -17.90 6.59 -30.81
N GLY A 88 -18.25 5.91 -31.89
CA GLY A 88 -17.46 4.85 -32.49
C GLY A 88 -17.02 5.24 -33.90
N GLY A 89 -15.70 5.33 -34.12
CA GLY A 89 -15.18 5.70 -35.43
C GLY A 89 -13.68 6.00 -35.44
N HIS A 90 -13.20 6.61 -36.52
CA HIS A 90 -11.80 7.01 -36.63
C HIS A 90 -11.55 8.39 -36.03
N GLY A 91 -10.35 8.56 -35.48
CA GLY A 91 -9.87 9.82 -34.93
C GLY A 91 -8.40 10.04 -35.29
N ILE A 92 -8.01 11.31 -35.44
CA ILE A 92 -6.63 11.75 -35.63
C ILE A 92 -6.31 12.86 -34.63
N ASN A 93 -5.03 13.10 -34.40
CA ASN A 93 -4.57 14.23 -33.63
C ASN A 93 -4.25 15.39 -34.59
N SER A 94 -4.78 16.57 -34.32
CA SER A 94 -4.35 17.81 -35.00
C SER A 94 -2.91 18.16 -34.64
N ASP A 95 -2.26 19.02 -35.44
CA ASP A 95 -0.92 19.58 -35.13
C ASP A 95 -0.93 20.30 -33.77
N ASP A 96 -2.06 20.93 -33.41
CA ASP A 96 -2.30 21.59 -32.12
C ASP A 96 -2.77 20.62 -31.01
N LYS A 97 -2.61 19.31 -31.22
CA LYS A 97 -3.02 18.23 -30.29
C LYS A 97 -4.52 18.15 -29.99
N HIS A 98 -5.37 18.58 -30.90
CA HIS A 98 -6.84 18.42 -30.79
C HIS A 98 -7.31 17.06 -31.33
N CYS A 99 -8.36 16.50 -30.71
CA CYS A 99 -8.99 15.28 -31.20
C CYS A 99 -9.93 15.63 -32.37
N ILE A 100 -9.62 15.13 -33.56
CA ILE A 100 -10.43 15.31 -34.77
C ILE A 100 -11.01 13.95 -35.17
N TRP A 101 -12.32 13.87 -35.33
CA TRP A 101 -13.00 12.70 -35.86
C TRP A 101 -13.01 12.75 -37.38
N ILE A 102 -12.68 11.63 -38.02
CA ILE A 102 -12.55 11.55 -39.48
C ILE A 102 -13.45 10.45 -40.04
N ARG A 103 -13.98 10.69 -41.25
CA ARG A 103 -14.82 9.71 -41.95
C ARG A 103 -14.01 8.52 -42.47
N ASP A 104 -12.93 8.78 -43.20
CA ASP A 104 -12.13 7.77 -43.92
C ASP A 104 -10.64 7.80 -43.50
N PRO A 105 -9.99 6.64 -43.31
CA PRO A 105 -8.62 6.54 -42.78
C PRO A 105 -7.49 6.75 -43.82
N VAL A 106 -7.68 7.50 -44.91
CA VAL A 106 -6.72 7.58 -46.03
C VAL A 106 -5.60 8.62 -45.82
N THR A 107 -4.40 8.32 -46.33
CA THR A 107 -3.10 9.00 -46.14
C THR A 107 -2.96 10.43 -46.70
N ASP A 108 -4.01 11.03 -47.26
CA ASP A 108 -3.98 12.39 -47.81
C ASP A 108 -5.00 13.28 -47.08
N THR A 109 -4.51 14.05 -46.10
CA THR A 109 -5.29 14.85 -45.14
C THR A 109 -6.06 16.02 -45.77
N THR A 110 -5.88 16.27 -47.07
CA THR A 110 -6.46 17.42 -47.77
C THR A 110 -7.90 17.21 -48.26
N SER A 111 -8.40 15.97 -48.29
CA SER A 111 -9.72 15.63 -48.85
C SER A 111 -10.69 14.92 -47.89
N THR A 112 -10.28 14.64 -46.66
CA THR A 112 -11.08 13.89 -45.69
C THR A 112 -12.08 14.79 -44.95
N VAL A 113 -13.32 14.33 -44.84
CA VAL A 113 -14.38 15.00 -44.08
C VAL A 113 -14.14 14.83 -42.58
N THR A 114 -14.13 15.93 -41.82
CA THR A 114 -13.72 15.94 -40.41
C THR A 114 -14.73 16.63 -39.47
N VAL A 115 -14.68 16.26 -38.19
CA VAL A 115 -15.34 16.94 -37.07
C VAL A 115 -14.31 17.24 -36.00
N ASP A 116 -14.19 18.50 -35.59
CA ASP A 116 -13.41 18.88 -34.42
C ASP A 116 -14.24 18.61 -33.16
N TRP A 117 -13.95 17.48 -32.52
CA TRP A 117 -14.59 17.07 -31.27
C TRP A 117 -14.22 17.99 -30.11
N THR A 118 -13.02 18.57 -30.14
CA THR A 118 -12.53 19.42 -29.07
C THR A 118 -13.35 20.70 -28.98
N ALA A 119 -13.68 21.29 -30.12
CA ALA A 119 -14.59 22.44 -30.19
C ALA A 119 -16.01 22.11 -29.67
N LEU A 120 -16.52 20.92 -29.95
CA LEU A 120 -17.90 20.53 -29.61
C LEU A 120 -18.06 20.10 -28.15
N HIS A 121 -17.07 19.40 -27.58
CA HIS A 121 -17.19 18.95 -26.19
C HIS A 121 -17.10 20.10 -25.18
N ALA A 122 -16.50 21.24 -25.56
CA ALA A 122 -16.30 22.38 -24.65
C ALA A 122 -17.63 22.89 -24.08
N VAL A 123 -18.72 22.80 -24.86
CA VAL A 123 -20.08 23.17 -24.42
C VAL A 123 -20.57 22.31 -23.25
N PHE A 124 -20.19 21.03 -23.21
CA PHE A 124 -20.55 20.15 -22.10
C PHE A 124 -19.81 20.49 -20.80
N LEU A 125 -18.58 21.01 -20.91
CA LEU A 125 -17.76 21.37 -19.75
C LEU A 125 -18.25 22.67 -19.09
N THR A 126 -18.69 23.64 -19.89
CA THR A 126 -18.97 24.99 -19.40
C THR A 126 -20.45 25.29 -19.13
N SER A 127 -21.38 24.46 -19.61
CA SER A 127 -22.80 24.85 -19.65
C SER A 127 -23.79 23.79 -19.15
N CYS A 128 -23.36 22.58 -18.81
CA CYS A 128 -24.26 21.48 -18.40
C CYS A 128 -24.50 21.44 -16.89
N LYS A 129 -25.76 21.23 -16.48
CA LYS A 129 -26.17 20.98 -15.08
C LYS A 129 -26.17 19.49 -14.73
N SER A 130 -26.31 18.63 -15.72
CA SER A 130 -26.30 17.16 -15.58
C SER A 130 -24.88 16.64 -15.34
N HIS A 131 -24.75 15.42 -14.84
CA HIS A 131 -23.49 14.69 -14.96
C HIS A 131 -23.30 14.25 -16.41
N VAL A 132 -22.07 14.26 -16.92
CA VAL A 132 -21.78 13.92 -18.32
C VAL A 132 -20.72 12.82 -18.42
N LEU A 133 -21.03 11.75 -19.14
CA LEU A 133 -20.10 10.63 -19.40
C LEU A 133 -19.82 10.48 -20.89
N PHE A 134 -18.56 10.63 -21.30
CA PHE A 134 -18.13 10.34 -22.67
C PHE A 134 -17.60 8.91 -22.81
N LEU A 135 -18.05 8.20 -23.82
CA LEU A 135 -17.59 6.86 -24.20
C LEU A 135 -17.01 6.92 -25.62
N LEU A 136 -15.69 7.02 -25.75
CA LEU A 136 -15.04 7.29 -27.04
C LEU A 136 -14.24 6.08 -27.54
N ASP A 137 -14.74 5.42 -28.58
CA ASP A 137 -14.07 4.33 -29.31
C ASP A 137 -13.42 4.86 -30.59
N CYS A 138 -12.37 5.67 -30.42
CA CYS A 138 -11.58 6.21 -31.52
C CYS A 138 -10.11 6.41 -31.12
N CYS A 139 -9.23 6.56 -32.12
CA CYS A 139 -7.82 6.88 -31.89
C CYS A 139 -7.66 8.32 -31.38
N PHE A 140 -6.63 8.57 -30.58
CA PHE A 140 -6.31 9.89 -30.00
C PHE A 140 -7.42 10.50 -29.14
N SER A 141 -8.35 9.69 -28.65
CA SER A 141 -9.52 10.12 -27.88
C SER A 141 -9.16 10.84 -26.58
N ALA A 142 -8.04 10.51 -25.94
CA ALA A 142 -7.58 11.16 -24.71
C ALA A 142 -7.02 12.58 -24.93
N SER A 143 -6.75 13.01 -26.17
CA SER A 143 -6.30 14.38 -26.47
C SER A 143 -7.35 15.43 -26.08
N SER A 144 -8.62 15.03 -25.93
CA SER A 144 -9.72 15.87 -25.44
C SER A 144 -9.54 16.34 -23.99
N ALA A 145 -8.68 15.71 -23.18
CA ALA A 145 -8.47 16.00 -21.76
C ALA A 145 -7.70 17.30 -21.46
N GLN A 146 -7.39 18.13 -22.46
CA GLN A 146 -6.60 19.35 -22.30
C GLN A 146 -7.37 20.49 -21.63
N TYR A 147 -8.71 20.45 -21.67
CA TYR A 147 -9.58 21.43 -21.03
C TYR A 147 -10.10 20.88 -19.70
N LYS A 148 -9.48 21.27 -18.59
CA LYS A 148 -9.79 20.79 -17.24
C LYS A 148 -10.40 21.88 -16.37
N ASP A 149 -11.62 22.30 -16.68
CA ASP A 149 -12.37 23.27 -15.86
C ASP A 149 -13.88 23.08 -16.09
N ALA A 150 -14.41 21.89 -15.81
CA ALA A 150 -15.86 21.64 -15.92
C ALA A 150 -16.64 22.16 -14.71
N GLU A 151 -17.76 22.84 -14.95
CA GLU A 151 -18.65 23.36 -13.88
C GLU A 151 -19.46 22.25 -13.19
N SER A 152 -19.73 21.15 -13.89
CA SER A 152 -20.43 19.95 -13.40
C SER A 152 -19.55 18.70 -13.48
N THR A 153 -20.01 17.58 -12.90
CA THR A 153 -19.24 16.32 -12.94
C THR A 153 -19.20 15.74 -14.35
N VAL A 154 -18.03 15.80 -14.97
CA VAL A 154 -17.79 15.29 -16.32
C VAL A 154 -16.64 14.28 -16.31
N GLU A 155 -16.89 13.07 -16.83
CA GLU A 155 -15.93 11.98 -16.95
C GLU A 155 -15.91 11.40 -18.37
N ALA A 156 -14.81 10.76 -18.76
CA ALA A 156 -14.70 10.02 -20.01
C ALA A 156 -14.05 8.65 -19.81
N ILE A 157 -14.54 7.64 -20.53
CA ILE A 157 -13.85 6.37 -20.75
C ILE A 157 -13.50 6.32 -22.24
N VAL A 158 -12.22 6.20 -22.54
CA VAL A 158 -11.71 6.33 -23.90
C VAL A 158 -10.87 5.12 -24.29
N ALA A 159 -11.01 4.65 -25.53
CA ALA A 159 -10.39 3.43 -26.03
C ALA A 159 -8.86 3.56 -26.24
N SER A 160 -8.36 4.78 -26.40
CA SER A 160 -6.93 5.07 -26.61
C SER A 160 -6.43 6.23 -25.74
N GLY A 161 -5.22 6.09 -25.20
CA GLY A 161 -4.49 7.10 -24.44
C GLY A 161 -3.92 8.24 -25.31
N PHE A 162 -3.22 9.19 -24.68
CA PHE A 162 -2.66 10.37 -25.34
C PHE A 162 -1.66 9.96 -26.44
N GLU A 163 -1.77 10.55 -27.64
CA GLU A 163 -0.89 10.24 -28.78
C GLU A 163 -0.88 8.73 -29.17
N SER A 164 -1.99 8.01 -28.97
CA SER A 164 -2.06 6.55 -29.24
C SER A 164 -3.24 6.11 -30.13
N VAL A 165 -3.07 4.94 -30.76
CA VAL A 165 -4.02 4.34 -31.70
C VAL A 165 -4.88 3.30 -31.00
N ALA A 166 -6.19 3.32 -31.23
CA ALA A 166 -7.14 2.36 -30.66
C ALA A 166 -6.93 0.93 -31.24
N PRO A 167 -7.38 -0.13 -30.52
CA PRO A 167 -7.41 -1.50 -31.02
C PRO A 167 -8.14 -1.63 -32.37
N LEU A 168 -7.85 -2.70 -33.13
CA LEU A 168 -8.59 -2.98 -34.38
C LEU A 168 -10.08 -3.24 -34.09
N GLN A 169 -10.95 -2.90 -35.03
CA GLN A 169 -12.38 -3.16 -34.97
C GLN A 169 -12.65 -4.68 -34.94
N GLY A 170 -13.77 -5.11 -34.36
CA GLY A 170 -14.15 -6.53 -34.26
C GLY A 170 -14.52 -7.01 -32.85
N GLN A 171 -14.37 -8.32 -32.60
CA GLN A 171 -14.71 -8.96 -31.33
C GLN A 171 -13.84 -8.49 -30.16
N ASP A 172 -12.64 -7.99 -30.45
CA ASP A 172 -11.68 -7.51 -29.45
C ASP A 172 -11.72 -5.97 -29.25
N SER A 173 -12.78 -5.29 -29.72
CA SER A 173 -12.90 -3.83 -29.64
C SER A 173 -13.28 -3.33 -28.24
N PHE A 174 -12.94 -2.08 -27.93
CA PHE A 174 -13.33 -1.44 -26.67
C PHE A 174 -14.85 -1.50 -26.46
N THR A 175 -15.64 -1.19 -27.50
CA THR A 175 -17.11 -1.28 -27.43
C THR A 175 -17.60 -2.68 -27.06
N THR A 176 -16.97 -3.74 -27.57
CA THR A 176 -17.36 -5.12 -27.26
C THR A 176 -17.12 -5.47 -25.79
N PHE A 177 -15.96 -5.12 -25.25
CA PHE A 177 -15.65 -5.38 -23.84
C PHE A 177 -16.41 -4.48 -22.88
N LEU A 178 -16.69 -3.24 -23.26
CA LEU A 178 -17.57 -2.36 -22.50
C LEU A 178 -18.95 -2.99 -22.36
N ARG A 179 -19.50 -3.52 -23.45
CA ARG A 179 -20.77 -4.25 -23.46
C ARG A 179 -20.75 -5.44 -22.50
N VAL A 180 -19.72 -6.29 -22.56
CA VAL A 180 -19.57 -7.47 -21.69
C VAL A 180 -19.50 -7.04 -20.21
N ALA A 181 -18.72 -6.01 -19.89
CA ALA A 181 -18.62 -5.50 -18.54
C ALA A 181 -19.96 -4.98 -18.01
N LEU A 182 -20.76 -4.29 -18.85
CA LEU A 182 -22.10 -3.83 -18.49
C LEU A 182 -23.08 -4.99 -18.29
N GLN A 183 -23.02 -6.03 -19.12
CA GLN A 183 -23.83 -7.23 -18.96
C GLN A 183 -23.56 -7.94 -17.63
N GLU A 184 -22.29 -8.07 -17.25
CA GLU A 184 -21.88 -8.67 -15.98
C GLU A 184 -22.37 -7.84 -14.79
N CYS A 185 -22.21 -6.51 -14.85
CA CYS A 185 -22.70 -5.61 -13.80
C CYS A 185 -24.23 -5.75 -13.64
N ARG A 186 -24.96 -5.83 -14.75
CA ARG A 186 -26.42 -6.00 -14.75
C ARG A 186 -26.85 -7.33 -14.16
N LYS A 187 -26.21 -8.44 -14.58
CA LYS A 187 -26.48 -9.79 -14.04
C LYS A 187 -26.25 -9.87 -12.54
N ASN A 188 -25.23 -9.18 -12.05
CA ASN A 188 -24.87 -9.15 -10.63
C ASN A 188 -25.61 -8.06 -9.83
N ASN A 189 -26.51 -7.31 -10.48
CA ASN A 189 -27.20 -6.15 -9.90
C ASN A 189 -26.23 -5.15 -9.22
N GLU A 190 -25.06 -4.97 -9.83
CA GLU A 190 -23.93 -4.23 -9.29
C GLU A 190 -23.98 -2.75 -9.67
N ARG A 191 -23.65 -1.89 -8.71
CA ARG A 191 -23.37 -0.47 -8.96
C ARG A 191 -21.91 -0.28 -9.30
N ILE A 192 -21.61 0.28 -10.46
CA ILE A 192 -20.22 0.45 -10.90
C ILE A 192 -19.90 1.91 -11.25
N TYR A 193 -18.89 2.48 -10.60
CA TYR A 193 -18.37 3.80 -10.99
C TYR A 193 -17.65 3.73 -12.34
N ALA A 194 -17.73 4.79 -13.14
CA ALA A 194 -17.14 4.83 -14.49
C ALA A 194 -15.65 4.48 -14.51
N GLY A 195 -14.85 4.95 -13.53
CA GLY A 195 -13.44 4.55 -13.40
C GLY A 195 -13.22 3.06 -13.13
N ARG A 196 -14.12 2.42 -12.36
CA ARG A 196 -14.09 0.97 -12.10
C ARG A 196 -14.57 0.16 -13.31
N LEU A 197 -15.55 0.68 -14.04
CA LEU A 197 -16.00 0.12 -15.30
C LEU A 197 -14.85 0.12 -16.32
N CYS A 198 -14.14 1.25 -16.46
CA CYS A 198 -12.93 1.32 -17.28
C CYS A 198 -11.90 0.26 -16.86
N SER A 199 -11.63 0.13 -15.55
CA SER A 199 -10.67 -0.86 -15.04
C SER A 199 -11.05 -2.31 -15.38
N ARG A 200 -12.35 -2.63 -15.37
CA ARG A 200 -12.86 -3.95 -15.78
C ARG A 200 -12.74 -4.21 -17.28
N VAL A 201 -13.07 -3.20 -18.09
CA VAL A 201 -12.89 -3.27 -19.54
C VAL A 201 -11.41 -3.49 -19.86
N CYS A 202 -10.51 -2.77 -19.19
CA CYS A 202 -9.06 -2.97 -19.31
C CYS A 202 -8.61 -4.37 -18.87
N ALA A 203 -9.14 -4.89 -17.76
CA ALA A 203 -8.80 -6.22 -17.27
C ALA A 203 -9.24 -7.32 -18.25
N SER A 204 -10.43 -7.19 -18.82
CA SER A 204 -11.01 -8.15 -19.78
C SER A 204 -10.25 -8.14 -21.11
N LEU A 205 -9.96 -6.94 -21.64
CA LEU A 205 -9.09 -6.74 -22.81
C LEU A 205 -7.71 -7.38 -22.61
N ASN A 206 -7.12 -7.24 -21.42
CA ASN A 206 -5.81 -7.81 -21.11
C ASN A 206 -5.82 -9.33 -20.87
N LEU A 207 -6.97 -9.92 -20.54
CA LEU A 207 -7.13 -11.35 -20.32
C LEU A 207 -7.25 -12.10 -21.65
N GLU A 208 -8.09 -11.61 -22.57
CA GLU A 208 -8.32 -12.26 -23.87
C GLU A 208 -7.11 -12.11 -24.82
N ARG A 209 -6.36 -11.00 -24.72
CA ARG A 209 -5.07 -10.81 -25.41
C ARG A 209 -4.02 -11.89 -25.06
N ARG A 210 -4.05 -12.44 -23.83
CA ARG A 210 -3.14 -13.54 -23.44
C ARG A 210 -3.45 -14.86 -24.15
N ILE A 211 -4.66 -15.01 -24.70
CA ILE A 211 -5.12 -16.23 -25.38
C ILE A 211 -4.72 -16.24 -26.86
N LEU A 212 -4.53 -15.07 -27.49
CA LEU A 212 -4.46 -14.93 -28.96
C LEU A 212 -3.05 -14.62 -29.56
N GLU A 213 -1.98 -14.43 -28.78
CA GLU A 213 -0.68 -14.03 -29.34
C GLU A 213 0.10 -15.17 -30.04
N ARG A 214 -0.16 -15.37 -31.34
CA ARG A 214 0.77 -15.91 -32.36
C ARG A 214 1.12 -14.91 -33.47
N GLY A 215 0.74 -13.63 -33.36
CA GLY A 215 1.04 -12.61 -34.38
C GLY A 215 1.35 -11.26 -33.75
N GLY A 216 2.54 -10.71 -34.04
CA GLY A 216 3.07 -9.51 -33.40
C GLY A 216 2.32 -8.22 -33.74
N GLY A 217 2.09 -7.40 -32.70
CA GLY A 217 1.66 -6.00 -32.83
C GLY A 217 1.12 -5.43 -31.51
N ARG A 218 1.85 -4.49 -30.89
CA ARG A 218 1.41 -3.68 -29.73
C ARG A 218 0.11 -2.91 -30.04
N ARG A 219 -0.95 -3.04 -29.22
CA ARG A 219 -2.06 -2.05 -29.15
C ARG A 219 -2.57 -1.82 -27.71
N VAL A 220 -2.98 -0.57 -27.45
CA VAL A 220 -3.06 0.14 -26.15
C VAL A 220 -4.28 -0.24 -25.28
N THR A 221 -4.26 0.16 -24.00
CA THR A 221 -5.26 -0.07 -22.95
C THR A 221 -6.19 1.16 -22.81
N PRO A 222 -7.52 0.98 -22.65
CA PRO A 222 -8.45 2.09 -22.40
C PRO A 222 -8.06 2.91 -21.15
N CYS A 223 -8.44 4.18 -21.11
CA CYS A 223 -8.22 5.04 -19.95
C CYS A 223 -9.48 5.80 -19.52
N HIS A 224 -9.50 6.14 -18.23
CA HIS A 224 -10.54 6.94 -17.60
C HIS A 224 -10.00 8.34 -17.29
N ILE A 225 -10.77 9.36 -17.64
CA ILE A 225 -10.41 10.77 -17.53
C ILE A 225 -11.49 11.49 -16.74
N THR A 226 -11.10 12.34 -15.79
CA THR A 226 -12.00 13.24 -15.05
C THR A 226 -11.70 14.68 -15.44
N PHE A 227 -12.73 15.45 -15.78
CA PHE A 227 -12.62 16.84 -16.22
C PHE A 227 -12.99 17.85 -15.12
N SER A 228 -13.66 17.40 -14.06
CA SER A 228 -14.08 18.21 -12.91
C SER A 228 -13.26 17.90 -11.65
N ASN A 229 -13.08 18.92 -10.79
CA ASN A 229 -12.45 18.76 -9.47
C ASN A 229 -13.44 18.32 -8.37
N SER A 230 -14.68 17.98 -8.72
CA SER A 230 -15.71 17.53 -7.76
C SER A 230 -15.44 16.13 -7.21
N ASP A 231 -15.70 15.91 -5.91
CA ASP A 231 -15.66 14.56 -5.28
C ASP A 231 -16.76 13.60 -5.76
N HIS A 232 -17.74 14.11 -6.52
CA HIS A 232 -18.84 13.32 -7.08
C HIS A 232 -18.33 12.50 -8.27
N ARG A 233 -18.66 11.20 -8.31
CA ARG A 233 -18.23 10.24 -9.34
C ARG A 233 -19.42 9.67 -10.08
N ILE A 234 -19.28 9.51 -11.40
CA ILE A 234 -20.36 8.96 -12.24
C ILE A 234 -20.52 7.46 -11.95
N MET A 235 -21.76 7.06 -11.63
CA MET A 235 -22.11 5.68 -11.28
C MET A 235 -23.11 5.09 -12.28
N MET A 236 -22.81 3.92 -12.81
CA MET A 236 -23.66 3.20 -13.73
C MET A 236 -24.42 2.11 -12.97
N CYS A 237 -25.75 2.15 -13.06
CA CYS A 237 -26.64 1.09 -12.59
C CYS A 237 -28.00 1.16 -13.32
N PRO A 238 -28.76 0.06 -13.42
CA PRO A 238 -30.08 0.08 -14.04
C PRO A 238 -31.05 1.03 -13.33
N LEU A 239 -31.90 1.75 -14.09
CA LEU A 239 -32.98 2.54 -13.49
C LEU A 239 -34.14 1.63 -13.03
N PRO A 240 -34.88 2.01 -11.98
CA PRO A 240 -36.04 1.23 -11.52
C PRO A 240 -37.13 1.17 -12.61
N LYS A 241 -37.69 -0.02 -12.87
CA LYS A 241 -38.81 -0.22 -13.82
C LYS A 241 -40.02 0.61 -13.39
N ALA A 242 -40.61 1.35 -14.33
CA ALA A 242 -41.77 2.21 -14.14
C ALA A 242 -43.01 1.53 -13.52
N SER A 243 -43.07 0.18 -13.46
CA SER A 243 -44.19 -0.60 -12.94
C SER A 243 -44.22 -0.79 -11.42
N ASN A 244 -43.23 -0.30 -10.66
CA ASN A 244 -43.12 -0.52 -9.20
C ASN A 244 -43.37 0.73 -8.34
N TYR A 245 -44.06 1.75 -8.86
CA TYR A 245 -44.51 2.87 -8.04
C TYR A 245 -45.90 2.59 -7.46
N PRO A 246 -46.05 2.46 -6.13
CA PRO A 246 -47.36 2.68 -5.51
C PRO A 246 -47.75 4.15 -5.71
N VAL A 247 -48.98 4.33 -6.17
CA VAL A 247 -49.61 5.61 -6.51
C VAL A 247 -49.76 6.50 -5.28
N THR A 248 -49.19 7.72 -5.38
CA THR A 248 -49.47 8.98 -4.64
C THR A 248 -49.42 9.04 -3.11
N GLN A 249 -48.67 10.02 -2.60
CA GLN A 249 -49.27 11.17 -1.94
C GLN A 249 -48.44 12.43 -2.19
N GLN A 250 -49.08 13.41 -2.84
CA GLN A 250 -48.57 14.77 -3.07
C GLN A 250 -48.43 15.50 -1.73
N PHE A 251 -47.27 16.11 -1.47
CA PHE A 251 -47.17 17.23 -0.54
C PHE A 251 -46.64 18.46 -1.29
N ILE A 252 -47.49 19.47 -1.34
CA ILE A 252 -47.32 20.78 -1.96
C ILE A 252 -46.37 21.61 -1.08
N PRO A 253 -45.28 22.22 -1.61
CA PRO A 253 -44.55 23.25 -0.89
C PRO A 253 -45.29 24.58 -1.06
N GLN A 254 -45.89 25.08 0.02
CA GLN A 254 -46.34 26.47 0.07
C GLN A 254 -45.16 27.41 0.34
N SER A 255 -45.05 28.41 -0.53
CA SER A 255 -44.19 29.58 -0.43
C SER A 255 -44.73 30.61 0.59
N LYS A 256 -43.81 31.33 1.23
CA LYS A 256 -43.91 32.67 1.85
C LYS A 256 -42.52 32.96 2.43
N GLY A 257 -41.84 34.09 2.26
CA GLY A 257 -42.12 35.40 1.69
C GLY A 257 -40.99 36.33 2.20
N ALA A 258 -40.66 37.36 1.43
CA ALA A 258 -39.63 38.40 1.63
C ALA A 258 -39.65 39.07 3.03
N SER A 259 -38.68 39.87 3.52
CA SER A 259 -37.64 40.74 2.96
C SER A 259 -36.70 41.23 4.12
N PRO A 260 -35.65 42.05 3.85
CA PRO A 260 -34.57 42.42 4.78
C PRO A 260 -34.67 43.86 5.33
N THR A 261 -34.02 44.16 6.48
CA THR A 261 -33.60 45.53 6.88
C THR A 261 -32.67 45.58 8.12
N GLU A 262 -31.42 46.02 7.88
CA GLU A 262 -30.61 47.07 8.53
C GLU A 262 -30.73 47.55 10.01
N LEU A 263 -29.53 47.93 10.52
CA LEU A 263 -29.13 49.04 11.44
C LEU A 263 -28.93 48.81 12.96
N THR A 264 -27.64 48.78 13.33
CA THR A 264 -26.87 49.57 14.35
C THR A 264 -27.52 50.20 15.59
N GLU A 265 -26.87 50.02 16.77
CA GLU A 265 -26.24 51.01 17.70
C GLU A 265 -25.99 50.35 19.08
N VAL A 266 -24.75 50.25 19.62
CA VAL A 266 -23.93 51.20 20.42
C VAL A 266 -24.52 51.60 21.79
N LEU A 267 -23.75 51.34 22.87
CA LEU A 267 -23.47 52.11 24.10
C LEU A 267 -22.91 51.11 25.15
N ASP A 268 -21.61 51.01 25.42
CA ASP A 268 -20.67 51.93 26.07
C ASP A 268 -20.91 52.09 27.59
N PHE A 269 -19.92 51.65 28.38
CA PHE A 269 -19.54 52.25 29.66
C PHE A 269 -18.05 51.96 29.92
N SER A 270 -17.25 53.00 29.72
CA SER A 270 -15.88 53.18 30.17
C SER A 270 -15.83 53.42 31.68
N SER A 271 -14.77 53.01 32.37
CA SER A 271 -13.69 53.86 32.95
C SER A 271 -13.37 53.26 34.35
N GLN A 272 -12.18 53.30 34.96
CA GLN A 272 -10.87 53.92 34.76
C GLN A 272 -9.88 53.22 35.74
N ALA A 273 -8.62 52.97 35.35
CA ALA A 273 -7.38 53.65 35.83
C ALA A 273 -7.00 53.31 37.30
N GLU A 274 -5.75 53.09 37.74
CA GLU A 274 -4.43 53.67 37.42
C GLU A 274 -3.35 52.77 38.10
N GLU A 275 -2.25 52.41 37.42
CA GLU A 275 -0.87 52.92 37.57
C GLU A 275 0.02 52.34 38.68
N GLY A 276 1.29 52.09 38.31
CA GLY A 276 2.37 51.68 39.20
C GLY A 276 3.59 51.14 38.46
N GLN A 277 4.33 52.02 37.76
CA GLN A 277 5.68 51.76 37.25
C GLN A 277 6.73 51.79 38.37
N SER A 278 7.78 50.97 38.26
CA SER A 278 9.17 51.36 38.60
C SER A 278 10.17 50.25 38.22
N SER A 279 11.34 50.70 37.76
CA SER A 279 12.38 50.00 37.03
C SER A 279 13.56 49.47 37.86
N ALA A 280 14.27 48.49 37.27
CA ALA A 280 15.74 48.29 37.31
C ALA A 280 16.44 47.85 38.61
N CYS A 281 17.13 46.68 38.57
CA CYS A 281 18.57 46.60 38.84
C CYS A 281 19.19 45.24 38.43
N GLU A 282 20.25 45.34 37.63
CA GLU A 282 21.52 44.60 37.69
C GLU A 282 21.62 43.07 37.50
N ALA A 283 22.24 42.72 36.36
CA ALA A 283 23.10 41.57 36.21
C ALA A 283 24.45 41.78 36.94
N LYS A 284 24.92 40.74 37.65
CA LYS A 284 26.32 40.33 37.96
C LYS A 284 26.63 40.19 39.47
N ARG A 285 26.81 38.94 39.92
CA ARG A 285 28.03 38.37 40.54
C ARG A 285 27.68 37.27 41.54
N MET A 286 28.16 36.06 41.27
CA MET A 286 29.15 35.39 42.12
C MET A 286 29.80 34.24 41.35
N MET A 287 30.96 34.52 40.76
CA MET A 287 32.04 33.53 40.60
C MET A 287 33.05 33.78 41.72
N ALA A 288 33.50 32.73 42.40
CA ALA A 288 34.92 32.39 42.61
C ALA A 288 35.07 31.36 43.74
N SER A 289 35.56 30.17 43.42
CA SER A 289 36.92 29.78 43.86
C SER A 289 37.30 28.45 43.22
N ALA A 290 38.34 28.48 42.40
CA ALA A 290 39.09 27.31 41.96
C ALA A 290 40.44 27.34 42.68
N ARG A 291 40.91 26.21 43.22
CA ARG A 291 42.25 25.67 42.91
C ARG A 291 42.60 24.38 43.65
N SER A 292 43.42 23.62 42.93
CA SER A 292 44.40 22.60 43.38
C SER A 292 43.81 21.19 43.47
N ILE A 293 44.35 20.12 42.86
CA ILE A 293 45.64 19.78 42.22
C ILE A 293 45.26 18.66 41.22
N GLY A 294 45.54 18.70 39.91
CA GLY A 294 46.84 18.55 39.26
C GLY A 294 47.05 17.10 38.79
N LEU A 295 47.05 16.85 37.47
CA LEU A 295 48.05 16.06 36.71
C LEU A 295 47.55 15.63 35.33
N SER A 296 48.53 15.39 34.45
CA SER A 296 48.56 15.57 32.99
C SER A 296 48.16 14.36 32.14
N MET A 297 47.97 14.65 30.85
CA MET A 297 47.81 13.73 29.72
C MET A 297 48.82 12.57 29.65
N GLY A 298 48.36 11.43 29.13
CA GLY A 298 49.21 10.40 28.51
C GLY A 298 48.47 9.14 28.09
N ASN A 299 48.42 8.89 26.76
CA ASN A 299 48.28 7.61 26.06
C ASN A 299 46.95 6.83 26.03
N ARG A 300 46.50 6.50 24.80
CA ARG A 300 45.67 5.30 24.49
C ARG A 300 46.52 4.04 24.72
N PRO A 301 45.95 2.90 25.16
CA PRO A 301 45.34 1.96 24.21
C PRO A 301 44.06 1.24 24.71
N SER A 302 43.39 0.63 23.73
CA SER A 302 42.32 -0.38 23.79
C SER A 302 42.31 -1.35 24.97
N ALA A 303 41.16 -1.48 25.66
CA ALA A 303 40.67 -2.69 26.32
C ALA A 303 39.20 -2.49 26.76
N GLY A 304 38.42 -3.57 26.78
CA GLY A 304 36.99 -3.57 27.10
C GLY A 304 36.65 -2.98 28.46
N ILE A 305 35.46 -2.39 28.56
CA ILE A 305 34.92 -1.88 29.82
C ILE A 305 33.76 -2.81 30.21
N GLU A 306 34.02 -3.65 31.21
CA GLU A 306 33.00 -4.19 32.09
C GLU A 306 32.26 -3.03 32.77
N TYR A 307 30.94 -3.01 32.66
CA TYR A 307 30.08 -2.04 33.32
C TYR A 307 30.03 -2.38 34.83
N ASN A 308 30.67 -1.57 35.66
CA ASN A 308 30.37 -1.53 37.09
C ASN A 308 29.03 -0.81 37.28
N SER A 309 27.98 -1.59 37.55
CA SER A 309 26.64 -1.12 37.91
C SER A 309 26.66 -0.29 39.19
N THR A 310 25.99 0.87 39.19
CA THR A 310 25.85 1.70 40.38
C THR A 310 24.91 1.05 41.41
N ALA A 311 24.96 1.46 42.69
CA ALA A 311 24.06 0.95 43.72
C ALA A 311 22.57 1.18 43.38
N GLU A 312 22.25 2.24 42.61
CA GLU A 312 20.91 2.50 42.06
C GLU A 312 20.53 1.51 40.94
N ASP A 313 21.49 1.09 40.11
CA ASP A 313 21.26 0.07 39.08
C ASP A 313 20.98 -1.30 39.71
N ILE A 314 21.70 -1.66 40.78
CA ILE A 314 21.48 -2.90 41.52
C ILE A 314 20.12 -2.86 42.23
N LEU A 315 19.73 -1.73 42.84
CA LEU A 315 18.40 -1.56 43.44
C LEU A 315 17.27 -1.64 42.42
N ALA A 316 17.44 -1.04 41.23
CA ALA A 316 16.46 -1.12 40.15
C ALA A 316 16.39 -2.53 39.54
N GLU A 317 17.51 -3.23 39.41
CA GLU A 317 17.59 -4.61 38.90
C GLU A 317 17.06 -5.61 39.94
N THR A 318 17.26 -5.36 41.23
CA THR A 318 16.68 -6.16 42.33
C THR A 318 15.18 -5.90 42.46
N ALA A 319 14.71 -4.65 42.33
CA ALA A 319 13.28 -4.32 42.29
C ALA A 319 12.60 -4.85 41.01
N MET A 320 13.30 -4.92 39.88
CA MET A 320 12.80 -5.54 38.65
C MET A 320 12.81 -7.07 38.73
N LYS A 321 13.82 -7.68 39.36
CA LYS A 321 13.82 -9.12 39.69
C LYS A 321 12.74 -9.45 40.70
N GLU A 322 12.53 -8.66 41.74
CA GLU A 322 11.41 -8.81 42.67
C GLU A 322 10.07 -8.55 42.00
N ALA A 323 9.94 -7.59 41.08
CA ALA A 323 8.69 -7.37 40.33
C ALA A 323 8.41 -8.50 39.33
N ALA A 324 9.45 -9.09 38.72
CA ALA A 324 9.35 -10.23 37.82
C ALA A 324 9.12 -11.55 38.57
N GLU A 325 9.76 -11.76 39.73
CA GLU A 325 9.52 -12.89 40.64
C GLU A 325 8.15 -12.74 41.34
N ASN A 326 7.69 -11.51 41.59
CA ASN A 326 6.33 -11.22 42.07
C ASN A 326 5.26 -11.25 40.97
N ARG A 327 5.61 -11.29 39.67
CA ARG A 327 4.64 -11.62 38.59
C ARG A 327 4.01 -13.01 38.79
N ASN A 328 4.58 -13.87 39.63
CA ASN A 328 4.02 -15.19 39.91
C ASN A 328 3.34 -15.33 41.29
N ARG A 329 3.37 -14.32 42.17
CA ARG A 329 2.88 -14.49 43.55
C ARG A 329 1.54 -13.87 43.90
N PHE A 330 0.92 -13.06 43.03
CA PHE A 330 -0.38 -12.48 43.36
C PHE A 330 -1.25 -12.25 42.13
N TYR A 331 -2.01 -13.29 41.76
CA TYR A 331 -2.90 -13.28 40.62
C TYR A 331 -4.16 -14.08 41.00
N TRP A 332 -5.30 -13.35 41.14
CA TRP A 332 -6.74 -13.72 41.15
C TRP A 332 -7.17 -15.15 41.61
N ALA A 333 -8.26 -15.24 42.37
CA ALA A 333 -8.80 -16.53 42.84
C ALA A 333 -9.80 -17.22 41.88
N THR A 334 -10.15 -16.60 40.74
CA THR A 334 -11.26 -17.05 39.88
C THR A 334 -10.76 -17.60 38.54
N GLN A 335 -10.83 -18.91 38.36
CA GLN A 335 -10.57 -19.62 37.10
C GLN A 335 -11.61 -19.19 36.04
N LEU A 336 -11.15 -18.86 34.83
CA LEU A 336 -12.03 -18.51 33.70
C LEU A 336 -12.57 -19.79 33.02
N GLY A 337 -13.82 -19.76 32.53
CA GLY A 337 -14.33 -20.78 31.62
C GLY A 337 -13.80 -20.60 30.18
N ASN A 338 -14.03 -21.60 29.32
CA ASN A 338 -13.53 -21.65 27.93
C ASN A 338 -13.97 -20.47 27.02
N HIS A 339 -14.93 -19.66 27.47
CA HIS A 339 -15.46 -18.50 26.75
C HIS A 339 -15.55 -17.24 27.61
N ASP A 340 -14.93 -17.26 28.79
CA ASP A 340 -14.90 -16.12 29.68
C ASP A 340 -13.62 -15.33 29.51
N PHE A 341 -13.70 -14.03 29.73
CA PHE A 341 -12.57 -13.12 29.75
C PHE A 341 -12.82 -11.99 30.75
N ARG A 342 -11.75 -11.29 31.14
CA ARG A 342 -11.84 -10.23 32.15
C ARG A 342 -12.01 -8.87 31.50
N MET A 343 -12.84 -8.04 32.14
CA MET A 343 -13.02 -6.63 31.81
C MET A 343 -12.72 -5.77 33.04
N LEU A 344 -12.08 -4.62 32.83
CA LEU A 344 -11.77 -3.66 33.88
C LEU A 344 -12.80 -2.54 33.88
N LYS A 345 -13.50 -2.32 34.99
CA LYS A 345 -14.39 -1.18 35.18
C LYS A 345 -13.66 -0.11 35.99
N VAL A 346 -13.15 0.92 35.31
CA VAL A 346 -12.46 2.05 35.92
C VAL A 346 -13.49 2.99 36.55
N LEU A 347 -13.36 3.28 37.84
CA LEU A 347 -14.29 4.12 38.58
C LEU A 347 -14.00 5.62 38.31
N PRO A 348 -15.04 6.47 38.31
CA PRO A 348 -14.88 7.90 38.03
C PRO A 348 -14.19 8.65 39.17
N SER A 349 -13.53 9.75 38.82
CA SER A 349 -13.01 10.71 39.81
C SER A 349 -12.90 12.10 39.21
N GLY A 350 -13.33 13.12 39.95
CA GLY A 350 -13.17 14.53 39.57
C GLY A 350 -11.74 15.05 39.70
N ASP A 351 -10.87 14.35 40.45
CA ASP A 351 -9.46 14.69 40.62
C ASP A 351 -8.58 13.81 39.72
N PHE A 352 -7.88 14.45 38.78
CA PHE A 352 -7.00 13.75 37.84
C PHE A 352 -5.88 12.99 38.56
N ASP A 353 -5.34 13.49 39.67
CA ASP A 353 -4.17 12.93 40.36
C ASP A 353 -4.55 11.86 41.41
N SER A 354 -5.82 11.79 41.82
CA SER A 354 -6.34 10.74 42.71
C SER A 354 -6.04 9.32 42.19
N LEU A 355 -5.75 8.37 43.09
CA LEU A 355 -5.46 6.98 42.73
C LEU A 355 -6.56 6.39 41.82
N VAL A 356 -6.14 5.64 40.81
CA VAL A 356 -7.08 4.99 39.89
C VAL A 356 -7.66 3.77 40.58
N GLU A 357 -8.99 3.73 40.72
CA GLU A 357 -9.72 2.59 41.26
C GLU A 357 -10.43 1.83 40.15
N CYS A 358 -10.34 0.51 40.18
CA CYS A 358 -10.95 -0.36 39.17
C CYS A 358 -11.60 -1.59 39.79
N ASN A 359 -12.73 -2.01 39.24
CA ASN A 359 -13.32 -3.32 39.51
C ASN A 359 -12.94 -4.28 38.36
N ILE A 360 -12.57 -5.51 38.68
CA ILE A 360 -12.40 -6.57 37.68
C ILE A 360 -13.70 -7.38 37.62
N GLU A 361 -14.24 -7.52 36.42
CA GLU A 361 -15.45 -8.29 36.15
C GLU A 361 -15.13 -9.41 35.15
N VAL A 362 -15.74 -10.58 35.33
CA VAL A 362 -15.65 -11.70 34.37
C VAL A 362 -16.85 -11.62 33.44
N TRP A 363 -16.58 -11.51 32.14
CA TRP A 363 -17.59 -11.44 31.10
C TRP A 363 -17.52 -12.71 30.25
N HIS A 364 -18.69 -13.23 29.88
CA HIS A 364 -18.81 -14.34 28.94
C HIS A 364 -18.86 -13.81 27.50
N LEU A 365 -18.38 -14.60 26.52
CA LEU A 365 -18.36 -14.23 25.10
C LEU A 365 -19.71 -13.72 24.57
N LYS A 366 -20.80 -14.36 24.96
CA LYS A 366 -22.18 -13.95 24.61
C LYS A 366 -22.50 -12.50 25.03
N THR A 367 -21.95 -12.03 26.15
CA THR A 367 -22.15 -10.66 26.63
C THR A 367 -21.66 -9.63 25.61
N ILE A 368 -20.52 -9.89 24.95
CA ILE A 368 -20.01 -9.01 23.88
C ILE A 368 -20.89 -9.08 22.62
N ILE A 369 -21.41 -10.26 22.31
CA ILE A 369 -22.17 -10.50 21.08
C ILE A 369 -23.56 -9.84 21.15
N ASP A 370 -24.25 -9.99 22.28
CA ASP A 370 -25.68 -9.71 22.40
C ASP A 370 -26.01 -8.37 23.06
N THR A 371 -25.27 -7.95 24.10
CA THR A 371 -25.72 -6.88 25.02
C THR A 371 -24.59 -6.01 25.60
N SER A 372 -23.43 -5.93 24.94
CA SER A 372 -22.23 -5.35 25.56
C SER A 372 -22.42 -3.90 26.00
N PRO A 373 -22.09 -3.55 27.27
CA PRO A 373 -21.85 -2.17 27.66
C PRO A 373 -20.75 -1.56 26.80
N ALA A 374 -20.79 -0.24 26.62
CA ALA A 374 -19.76 0.46 25.87
C ALA A 374 -18.40 0.32 26.58
N TYR A 375 -17.37 -0.12 25.86
CA TYR A 375 -16.02 -0.31 26.41
C TYR A 375 -14.93 0.14 25.45
N LYS A 376 -13.74 0.41 26.00
CA LYS A 376 -12.53 0.74 25.25
C LYS A 376 -11.54 -0.41 25.27
N ALA A 377 -10.89 -0.70 24.15
CA ALA A 377 -9.79 -1.66 24.08
C ALA A 377 -8.45 -0.92 24.01
N VAL A 378 -7.48 -1.29 24.84
CA VAL A 378 -6.17 -0.64 24.87
C VAL A 378 -5.17 -1.44 24.04
N SER A 379 -4.69 -0.82 22.97
CA SER A 379 -3.58 -1.31 22.16
C SER A 379 -2.31 -0.55 22.54
N SER A 380 -1.33 -1.24 23.11
CA SER A 380 -0.13 -0.57 23.63
C SER A 380 1.05 -1.54 23.71
N ARG A 381 2.29 -1.07 23.47
CA ARG A 381 3.51 -1.92 23.40
C ARG A 381 3.80 -2.68 24.69
N TRP A 382 4.21 -3.94 24.68
CA TRP A 382 4.85 -4.52 25.88
C TRP A 382 6.34 -4.16 25.81
N SER A 383 6.88 -3.43 26.79
CA SER A 383 8.34 -3.18 26.82
C SER A 383 8.88 -3.35 28.22
N ASP A 384 9.92 -4.17 28.34
CA ASP A 384 10.60 -4.51 29.58
C ASP A 384 11.58 -3.42 30.07
N HIS A 385 11.68 -2.29 29.36
CA HIS A 385 12.58 -1.18 29.71
C HIS A 385 11.90 -0.06 30.50
N GLU A 386 10.60 -0.17 30.79
CA GLU A 386 9.92 0.83 31.62
C GLU A 386 10.18 0.55 33.10
N LYS A 387 11.01 1.40 33.72
CA LYS A 387 11.37 1.33 35.13
C LYS A 387 10.37 2.04 36.06
N SER A 388 9.43 2.81 35.49
CA SER A 388 8.42 3.52 36.28
C SER A 388 7.35 2.54 36.73
N ILE A 389 7.17 2.44 38.04
CA ILE A 389 6.09 1.68 38.67
C ILE A 389 5.03 2.68 39.12
N GLY A 390 3.80 2.37 38.76
CA GLY A 390 2.59 3.05 39.21
C GLY A 390 1.77 2.18 40.15
N GLU A 391 0.68 2.74 40.68
CA GLU A 391 -0.24 2.02 41.57
C GLU A 391 -1.70 2.23 41.19
N VAL A 392 -2.47 1.14 41.20
CA VAL A 392 -3.93 1.17 41.05
C VAL A 392 -4.61 0.38 42.17
N ILE A 393 -5.83 0.75 42.52
CA ILE A 393 -6.66 -0.04 43.45
C ILE A 393 -7.50 -1.00 42.64
N LEU A 394 -7.27 -2.31 42.78
CA LEU A 394 -8.06 -3.35 42.14
C LEU A 394 -9.05 -3.96 43.14
N ARG A 395 -10.31 -4.03 42.73
CA ARG A 395 -11.41 -4.65 43.47
C ARG A 395 -11.90 -5.88 42.69
N SER A 396 -11.98 -7.04 43.35
CA SER A 396 -12.53 -8.27 42.79
C SER A 396 -13.40 -8.96 43.84
N GLY A 397 -14.72 -8.90 43.67
CA GLY A 397 -15.66 -9.29 44.72
C GLY A 397 -15.43 -8.49 46.01
N SER A 398 -15.20 -9.17 47.13
CA SER A 398 -14.90 -8.54 48.43
C SER A 398 -13.42 -8.14 48.60
N LEU A 399 -12.53 -8.59 47.71
CA LEU A 399 -11.10 -8.32 47.81
C LEU A 399 -10.77 -6.95 47.23
N VAL A 400 -10.09 -6.10 48.01
CA VAL A 400 -9.58 -4.80 47.59
C VAL A 400 -8.08 -4.76 47.83
N ARG A 401 -7.30 -4.38 46.83
CA ARG A 401 -5.84 -4.35 46.94
C ARG A 401 -5.22 -3.21 46.14
N ARG A 402 -4.17 -2.59 46.69
CA ARG A 402 -3.23 -1.76 45.92
C ARG A 402 -2.31 -2.66 45.10
N GLN A 403 -2.40 -2.54 43.79
CA GLN A 403 -1.66 -3.34 42.83
C GLN A 403 -0.60 -2.46 42.15
N PRO A 404 0.68 -2.81 42.27
CA PRO A 404 1.73 -2.23 41.44
C PRO A 404 1.48 -2.57 39.96
N VAL A 405 1.57 -1.56 39.11
CA VAL A 405 1.45 -1.67 37.65
C VAL A 405 2.58 -0.91 36.97
N LEU A 406 2.79 -1.11 35.67
CA LEU A 406 3.70 -0.26 34.90
C LEU A 406 3.15 1.18 34.88
N GLY A 407 4.01 2.19 35.03
CA GLY A 407 3.60 3.60 35.10
C GLY A 407 2.73 4.04 33.93
N ARG A 408 3.02 3.57 32.71
CA ARG A 408 2.14 3.72 31.54
C ARG A 408 0.71 3.19 31.69
N VAL A 409 0.51 2.07 32.41
CA VAL A 409 -0.82 1.47 32.58
C VAL A 409 -1.64 2.39 33.46
N GLU A 410 -1.04 2.88 34.54
CA GLU A 410 -1.65 3.90 35.37
C GLU A 410 -1.97 5.17 34.56
N ASP A 411 -1.03 5.69 33.77
CA ASP A 411 -1.23 6.89 32.94
C ASP A 411 -2.36 6.71 31.91
N ILE A 412 -2.41 5.55 31.23
CA ILE A 412 -3.51 5.19 30.31
C ILE A 412 -4.84 5.20 31.06
N LEU A 413 -4.95 4.46 32.16
CA LEU A 413 -6.21 4.33 32.89
C LEU A 413 -6.67 5.67 33.47
N ARG A 414 -5.74 6.47 34.00
CA ARG A 414 -5.99 7.82 34.52
C ARG A 414 -6.56 8.76 33.46
N ARG A 415 -6.08 8.65 32.21
CA ARG A 415 -6.54 9.49 31.08
C ARG A 415 -7.83 9.00 30.43
N ILE A 416 -8.09 7.69 30.48
CA ILE A 416 -9.35 7.12 30.00
C ILE A 416 -10.47 7.30 31.05
N ARG A 417 -10.12 7.40 32.33
CA ARG A 417 -11.06 7.64 33.43
C ARG A 417 -11.91 8.89 33.17
N ASN A 418 -13.22 8.72 33.27
CA ASN A 418 -14.18 9.81 33.20
C ASN A 418 -14.37 10.42 34.61
N THR A 419 -14.79 11.69 34.67
CA THR A 419 -15.02 12.40 35.93
C THR A 419 -16.32 12.02 36.62
N THR A 420 -17.32 11.52 35.87
CA THR A 420 -18.67 11.26 36.38
C THR A 420 -19.12 9.81 36.32
N GLU A 421 -18.75 9.09 35.26
CA GLU A 421 -19.25 7.72 35.01
C GLU A 421 -18.11 6.69 34.94
N PRO A 422 -18.35 5.43 35.36
CA PRO A 422 -17.36 4.38 35.20
C PRO A 422 -17.16 4.03 33.72
N VAL A 423 -15.92 3.68 33.36
CA VAL A 423 -15.55 3.30 32.00
C VAL A 423 -15.08 1.85 31.98
N TYR A 424 -15.65 1.04 31.10
CA TYR A 424 -15.15 -0.31 30.85
C TYR A 424 -13.94 -0.27 29.91
N VAL A 425 -12.87 -0.96 30.30
CA VAL A 425 -11.60 -1.00 29.60
C VAL A 425 -11.09 -2.43 29.55
N TRP A 426 -10.71 -2.86 28.36
CA TRP A 426 -9.93 -4.08 28.18
C TRP A 426 -8.46 -3.70 27.96
N ILE A 427 -7.57 -4.20 28.82
CA ILE A 427 -6.12 -3.99 28.69
C ILE A 427 -5.38 -5.30 28.99
N GLY A 428 -4.72 -5.86 27.98
CA GLY A 428 -4.18 -7.23 28.02
C GLY A 428 -3.29 -7.51 29.24
N VAL A 429 -2.49 -6.54 29.69
CA VAL A 429 -1.57 -6.70 30.84
C VAL A 429 -2.28 -6.91 32.18
N LEU A 430 -3.54 -6.50 32.33
CA LEU A 430 -4.35 -6.73 33.53
C LEU A 430 -5.44 -7.79 33.30
N CYS A 431 -5.89 -7.96 32.05
CA CYS A 431 -7.01 -8.82 31.71
C CYS A 431 -6.61 -10.26 31.34
N ILE A 432 -5.37 -10.51 30.90
CA ILE A 432 -4.86 -11.86 30.54
C ILE A 432 -3.96 -12.38 31.65
N MET A 433 -4.15 -13.63 32.04
CA MET A 433 -3.42 -14.27 33.12
C MET A 433 -2.60 -15.41 32.56
N ASN A 434 -1.28 -15.22 32.64
CA ASN A 434 -0.28 -16.28 32.57
C ASN A 434 -0.28 -17.02 31.20
N GLY A 435 0.81 -17.70 30.87
CA GLY A 435 0.98 -18.31 29.55
C GLY A 435 -0.06 -19.39 29.17
N THR A 436 -0.87 -19.87 30.13
CA THR A 436 -1.90 -20.91 29.88
C THR A 436 -3.20 -20.38 29.28
N GLU A 437 -3.52 -19.09 29.45
CA GLU A 437 -4.72 -18.49 28.86
C GLU A 437 -4.47 -17.91 27.46
N GLU A 438 -3.20 -17.67 27.10
CA GLU A 438 -2.82 -17.07 25.82
C GLU A 438 -3.40 -17.79 24.58
N PRO A 439 -3.41 -19.15 24.51
CA PRO A 439 -4.00 -19.85 23.36
C PRO A 439 -5.51 -19.61 23.21
N ALA A 440 -6.26 -19.59 24.31
CA ALA A 440 -7.69 -19.29 24.28
C ALA A 440 -7.95 -17.81 23.93
N MET A 441 -7.07 -16.91 24.36
CA MET A 441 -7.16 -15.48 24.05
C MET A 441 -6.93 -15.18 22.56
N GLN A 442 -6.16 -15.99 21.83
CA GLN A 442 -5.98 -15.81 20.37
C GLN A 442 -7.32 -15.83 19.61
N ASN A 443 -8.31 -16.57 20.11
CA ASN A 443 -9.65 -16.63 19.52
C ASN A 443 -10.57 -15.49 19.96
N LEU A 444 -10.34 -14.94 21.15
CA LEU A 444 -11.18 -13.88 21.73
C LEU A 444 -10.71 -12.48 21.34
N LEU A 445 -9.40 -12.28 21.17
CA LEU A 445 -8.79 -11.00 20.76
C LEU A 445 -9.49 -10.35 19.55
N PRO A 446 -9.77 -11.09 18.45
CA PRO A 446 -10.46 -10.49 17.32
C PRO A 446 -11.83 -9.90 17.66
N LEU A 447 -12.59 -10.57 18.52
CA LEU A 447 -13.93 -10.13 18.93
C LEU A 447 -13.84 -8.93 19.87
N ILE A 448 -12.88 -8.92 20.79
CA ILE A 448 -12.67 -7.83 21.76
C ILE A 448 -12.34 -6.52 21.03
N PHE A 449 -11.41 -6.52 20.07
CA PHE A 449 -11.08 -5.29 19.35
C PHE A 449 -12.18 -4.86 18.38
N ARG A 450 -12.86 -5.82 17.73
CA ARG A 450 -13.94 -5.54 16.78
C ARG A 450 -15.18 -4.91 17.43
N ARG A 451 -15.47 -5.27 18.67
CA ARG A 451 -16.66 -4.79 19.39
C ARG A 451 -16.39 -3.61 20.32
N ALA A 452 -15.13 -3.19 20.47
CA ALA A 452 -14.79 -2.02 21.27
C ALA A 452 -15.38 -0.75 20.64
N ASN A 453 -15.88 0.16 21.46
CA ASN A 453 -16.38 1.46 21.00
C ASN A 453 -15.24 2.39 20.56
N GLU A 454 -14.06 2.19 21.15
CA GLU A 454 -12.84 2.92 20.82
C GLU A 454 -11.65 2.01 21.11
N THR A 455 -10.72 1.91 20.16
CA THR A 455 -9.42 1.30 20.41
C THR A 455 -8.40 2.40 20.69
N VAL A 456 -7.93 2.45 21.92
CA VAL A 456 -6.94 3.39 22.42
C VAL A 456 -5.54 2.89 22.02
N ILE A 457 -5.00 3.46 20.96
CA ILE A 457 -3.64 3.19 20.48
C ILE A 457 -2.67 4.09 21.27
N TRP A 458 -2.06 3.54 22.31
CA TRP A 458 -1.20 4.30 23.20
C TRP A 458 0.26 4.33 22.72
N LEU A 459 0.71 5.51 22.32
CA LEU A 459 2.06 5.74 21.77
C LEU A 459 3.09 6.19 22.83
N GLY A 460 2.63 6.66 23.99
CA GLY A 460 3.49 7.06 25.11
C GLY A 460 3.12 8.40 25.73
N LYS A 461 3.83 8.78 26.79
CA LYS A 461 3.69 10.06 27.49
C LYS A 461 4.62 11.12 26.88
N MET A 462 4.16 12.37 26.85
CA MET A 462 5.00 13.51 26.44
C MET A 462 6.19 13.69 27.37
N ARG A 463 7.38 13.88 26.81
CA ARG A 463 8.60 14.12 27.59
C ARG A 463 8.70 15.61 27.93
N PRO A 464 8.87 15.99 29.21
CA PRO A 464 9.17 17.37 29.56
C PRO A 464 10.61 17.69 29.14
N THR A 465 10.78 18.33 27.98
CA THR A 465 12.09 18.80 27.49
C THR A 465 12.11 20.32 27.41
N ARG A 466 13.30 20.93 27.56
CA ARG A 466 13.47 22.40 27.46
C ARG A 466 13.01 22.98 26.12
N SER A 467 12.97 22.16 25.07
CA SER A 467 12.64 22.53 23.70
C SER A 467 11.24 22.08 23.24
N GLY A 468 10.44 21.50 24.14
CA GLY A 468 9.18 20.81 23.82
C GLY A 468 9.40 19.44 23.18
N ASP A 469 8.44 18.52 23.36
CA ASP A 469 8.44 17.21 22.71
C ASP A 469 7.98 17.35 21.25
N GLU A 470 8.91 17.26 20.29
CA GLU A 470 8.60 17.49 18.86
C GLU A 470 7.54 16.51 18.34
N ARG A 471 7.43 15.30 18.90
CA ARG A 471 6.36 14.34 18.52
C ARG A 471 4.97 14.86 18.82
N SER A 472 4.82 15.70 19.85
CA SER A 472 3.54 16.34 20.16
C SER A 472 3.12 17.37 19.12
N LEU A 473 4.06 17.94 18.36
CA LEU A 473 3.76 18.84 17.24
C LEU A 473 3.13 18.08 16.07
N ALA A 474 3.45 16.80 15.91
CA ALA A 474 2.81 15.95 14.90
C ALA A 474 1.30 15.86 15.10
N PHE A 475 0.85 15.86 16.36
CA PHE A 475 -0.58 15.82 16.71
C PHE A 475 -1.33 17.11 16.36
N ASP A 476 -0.64 18.24 16.33
CA ASP A 476 -1.22 19.52 15.86
C ASP A 476 -1.12 19.63 14.33
N PHE A 477 -0.12 18.99 13.74
CA PHE A 477 0.21 19.07 12.33
C PHE A 477 -0.67 18.18 11.43
N VAL A 478 -0.87 16.91 11.81
CA VAL A 478 -1.58 15.90 10.99
C VAL A 478 -3.01 16.32 10.63
N PRO A 479 -3.84 16.84 11.56
CA PRO A 479 -5.18 17.30 11.21
C PRO A 479 -5.20 18.47 10.21
N ASN A 480 -4.16 19.31 10.22
CA ASN A 480 -4.03 20.43 9.31
C ASN A 480 -3.53 20.01 7.92
N LEU A 481 -2.70 18.96 7.84
CA LEU A 481 -2.21 18.40 6.57
C LEU A 481 -3.36 17.88 5.69
N CYS A 482 -4.43 17.37 6.32
CA CYS A 482 -5.60 16.83 5.64
C CYS A 482 -6.52 17.91 5.05
N ARG A 483 -6.28 19.21 5.37
CA ARG A 483 -7.02 20.35 4.81
C ARG A 483 -6.15 21.01 3.74
N LEU A 484 -6.40 20.72 2.46
CA LEU A 484 -5.61 21.15 1.30
C LEU A 484 -5.26 22.65 1.27
N GLU A 485 -6.14 23.52 1.78
CA GLU A 485 -5.95 24.97 1.89
C GLU A 485 -4.82 25.38 2.87
N SER A 486 -4.38 24.47 3.73
CA SER A 486 -3.44 24.74 4.83
C SER A 486 -1.97 24.47 4.48
N ILE A 487 -1.70 23.78 3.37
CA ILE A 487 -0.32 23.43 2.95
C ILE A 487 0.48 24.70 2.60
N THR A 488 -0.18 25.73 2.08
CA THR A 488 0.39 27.05 1.81
C THR A 488 0.54 27.92 3.07
N VAL A 489 -0.19 27.61 4.16
CA VAL A 489 -0.29 28.40 5.40
C VAL A 489 0.80 28.07 6.42
N LEU A 490 1.58 26.99 6.24
CA LEU A 490 2.71 26.66 7.12
C LEU A 490 3.93 27.54 6.84
N GLN A 491 3.78 28.85 7.01
CA GLN A 491 4.77 29.85 6.63
C GLN A 491 5.86 30.03 7.71
N THR A 492 6.77 29.06 7.86
CA THR A 492 8.22 29.29 8.16
C THR A 492 8.99 27.96 7.99
N PRO A 493 10.12 27.91 7.26
CA PRO A 493 10.86 26.65 7.01
C PRO A 493 11.29 25.88 8.25
N SER A 494 11.64 26.60 9.33
CA SER A 494 12.08 26.02 10.60
C SER A 494 10.94 25.34 11.38
N LYS A 495 9.73 25.92 11.38
CA LYS A 495 8.55 25.33 12.04
C LYS A 495 8.07 24.09 11.30
N ILE A 496 7.93 24.15 9.97
CA ILE A 496 7.60 23.00 9.12
C ILE A 496 8.58 21.84 9.38
N LYS A 497 9.88 22.11 9.42
CA LYS A 497 10.91 21.09 9.66
C LYS A 497 10.70 20.36 10.98
N ARG A 498 10.41 21.08 12.07
CA ARG A 498 10.15 20.45 13.39
C ARG A 498 8.86 19.62 13.41
N HIS A 499 7.84 20.02 12.65
CA HIS A 499 6.58 19.25 12.56
C HIS A 499 6.80 17.94 11.80
N TRP A 500 7.53 17.98 10.68
CA TRP A 500 7.92 16.77 9.95
C TRP A 500 8.85 15.87 10.74
N ASN A 501 9.83 16.43 11.47
CA ASN A 501 10.69 15.65 12.36
C ASN A 501 9.88 14.92 13.43
N GLY A 502 8.98 15.65 14.12
CA GLY A 502 8.08 15.08 15.11
C GLY A 502 7.21 13.96 14.54
N PHE A 503 6.72 14.13 13.31
CA PHE A 503 5.92 13.11 12.64
C PHE A 503 6.74 11.87 12.27
N VAL A 504 7.94 12.03 11.69
CA VAL A 504 8.84 10.90 11.39
C VAL A 504 9.26 10.17 12.67
N ASP A 505 9.52 10.89 13.75
CA ASP A 505 9.84 10.32 15.07
C ASP A 505 8.68 9.50 15.65
N LEU A 506 7.44 9.91 15.36
CA LEU A 506 6.25 9.16 15.73
C LEU A 506 6.13 7.86 14.93
N LEU A 507 6.44 7.87 13.62
CA LEU A 507 6.46 6.67 12.78
C LEU A 507 7.54 5.65 13.20
N ARG A 508 8.57 6.11 13.90
CA ARG A 508 9.65 5.28 14.45
C ARG A 508 9.34 4.69 15.82
N LEU A 509 8.17 5.01 16.39
CA LEU A 509 7.81 4.47 17.68
C LEU A 509 7.75 2.93 17.61
N PRO A 510 8.41 2.23 18.53
CA PRO A 510 8.42 0.76 18.55
C PRO A 510 7.05 0.11 18.71
N TYR A 511 6.01 0.87 19.03
CA TYR A 511 4.64 0.39 18.99
C TYR A 511 4.31 -0.21 17.61
N PHE A 512 4.65 0.49 16.52
CA PHE A 512 4.33 0.06 15.17
C PHE A 512 5.13 -1.15 14.69
N SER A 513 6.22 -1.52 15.36
CA SER A 513 6.98 -2.72 14.98
C SER A 513 6.33 -4.00 15.44
N ARG A 514 5.31 -3.96 16.32
CA ARG A 514 4.65 -5.18 16.82
C ARG A 514 3.69 -5.76 15.79
N ARG A 515 3.75 -7.08 15.62
CA ARG A 515 2.86 -7.79 14.68
C ARG A 515 1.40 -7.79 15.10
N TRP A 516 1.13 -8.03 16.39
CA TRP A 516 -0.22 -8.03 16.95
C TRP A 516 -0.96 -6.69 16.79
N VAL A 517 -0.22 -5.57 16.77
CA VAL A 517 -0.80 -4.22 16.58
C VAL A 517 -1.56 -4.12 15.26
N PHE A 518 -1.16 -4.86 14.22
CA PHE A 518 -1.91 -4.88 12.97
C PHE A 518 -3.34 -5.39 13.16
N LEU A 519 -3.51 -6.50 13.89
CA LEU A 519 -4.82 -7.08 14.21
C LEU A 519 -5.65 -6.11 15.06
N GLU A 520 -5.03 -5.51 16.09
CA GLU A 520 -5.66 -4.56 17.02
C GLU A 520 -6.19 -3.31 16.28
N ILE A 521 -5.47 -2.83 15.26
CA ILE A 521 -5.86 -1.68 14.45
C ILE A 521 -6.93 -2.04 13.42
N ILE A 522 -6.71 -3.11 12.64
CA ILE A 522 -7.59 -3.47 11.52
C ILE A 522 -8.99 -3.87 12.00
N LEU A 523 -9.08 -4.60 13.12
CA LEU A 523 -10.36 -5.06 13.63
C LEU A 523 -11.15 -3.94 14.30
N SER A 524 -10.47 -2.90 14.80
CA SER A 524 -11.11 -1.77 15.46
C SER A 524 -12.03 -1.00 14.52
N THR A 525 -13.24 -0.71 14.98
CA THR A 525 -14.20 0.19 14.30
C THR A 525 -13.85 1.66 14.50
N HIS A 526 -13.21 2.01 15.63
CA HIS A 526 -12.80 3.36 15.96
C HIS A 526 -11.39 3.40 16.60
N PRO A 527 -10.32 3.20 15.81
CA PRO A 527 -8.95 3.31 16.31
C PRO A 527 -8.51 4.78 16.44
N VAL A 528 -7.97 5.14 17.60
CA VAL A 528 -7.53 6.51 17.93
C VAL A 528 -6.13 6.47 18.54
N LEU A 529 -5.20 7.23 17.97
CA LEU A 529 -3.84 7.36 18.48
C LEU A 529 -3.83 8.33 19.66
N TYR A 530 -3.14 7.95 20.74
CA TYR A 530 -2.92 8.75 21.94
C TYR A 530 -1.43 8.97 22.18
N TYR A 531 -1.06 10.22 22.43
CA TYR A 531 0.28 10.59 22.89
C TYR A 531 0.17 11.66 23.97
N GLY A 532 0.34 11.24 25.22
CA GLY A 532 -0.03 12.07 26.36
C GLY A 532 -1.53 12.40 26.34
N ASP A 533 -1.86 13.68 26.32
CA ASP A 533 -3.22 14.24 26.28
C ASP A 533 -3.75 14.46 24.86
N LYS A 534 -2.87 14.38 23.86
CA LYS A 534 -3.25 14.59 22.47
C LYS A 534 -3.76 13.30 21.83
N ARG A 535 -4.68 13.47 20.89
CA ARG A 535 -5.26 12.36 20.11
C ARG A 535 -5.40 12.68 18.63
N ILE A 536 -5.25 11.67 17.78
CA ILE A 536 -5.48 11.73 16.32
C ILE A 536 -6.35 10.55 15.91
N ASN A 537 -7.31 10.76 14.99
CA ASN A 537 -8.03 9.65 14.37
C ASN A 537 -7.09 8.84 13.46
N TRP A 538 -7.17 7.51 13.51
CA TRP A 538 -6.33 6.65 12.67
C TRP A 538 -6.40 6.98 11.17
N MET A 539 -7.54 7.44 10.66
CA MET A 539 -7.69 7.83 9.25
C MET A 539 -6.85 9.04 8.88
N ASP A 540 -6.92 10.12 9.68
CA ASP A 540 -6.14 11.33 9.46
C ASP A 540 -4.64 11.01 9.50
N PHE A 541 -4.25 10.12 10.42
CA PHE A 541 -2.90 9.60 10.49
C PHE A 541 -2.51 8.81 9.23
N CYS A 542 -3.38 7.93 8.73
CA CYS A 542 -3.14 7.19 7.49
C CYS A 542 -2.96 8.11 6.28
N ASP A 543 -3.81 9.13 6.14
CA ASP A 543 -3.73 10.09 5.04
C ASP A 543 -2.42 10.88 5.10
N ALA A 544 -2.00 11.32 6.29
CA ALA A 544 -0.71 11.96 6.48
C ALA A 544 0.48 11.07 6.12
N VAL A 545 0.45 9.79 6.48
CA VAL A 545 1.51 8.82 6.14
C VAL A 545 1.56 8.56 4.63
N ILE A 546 0.41 8.41 3.97
CA ILE A 546 0.36 8.18 2.52
C ILE A 546 0.80 9.43 1.75
N LEU A 547 0.35 10.62 2.16
CA LEU A 547 0.78 11.87 1.55
C LEU A 547 2.31 12.01 1.64
N LEU A 548 2.87 11.78 2.83
CA LEU A 548 4.31 11.79 3.05
C LEU A 548 5.05 10.75 2.19
N GLY A 549 4.49 9.54 2.03
CA GLY A 549 5.07 8.52 1.15
C GLY A 549 5.05 8.89 -0.32
N SER A 550 3.97 9.54 -0.80
CA SER A 550 3.79 9.94 -2.19
C SER A 550 4.67 11.12 -2.61
N GLN A 551 4.90 12.08 -1.70
CA GLN A 551 5.72 13.26 -1.92
C GLN A 551 7.10 13.16 -1.27
N PHE A 552 7.52 11.97 -0.84
CA PHE A 552 8.71 11.79 -0.02
C PHE A 552 9.97 12.38 -0.65
N GLU A 553 10.16 12.21 -1.97
CA GLU A 553 11.34 12.74 -2.66
C GLU A 553 11.32 14.28 -2.78
N ASP A 554 10.14 14.88 -2.88
CA ASP A 554 9.96 16.35 -2.90
C ASP A 554 10.12 16.94 -1.51
N VAL A 555 9.58 16.28 -0.48
CA VAL A 555 9.74 16.63 0.93
C VAL A 555 11.21 16.47 1.35
N GLU A 556 11.87 15.37 0.98
CA GLU A 556 13.30 15.14 1.20
C GLU A 556 14.10 16.27 0.52
N SER A 557 13.80 16.56 -0.74
CA SER A 557 14.47 17.63 -1.49
C SER A 557 14.24 19.02 -0.89
N PHE A 558 13.04 19.31 -0.37
CA PHE A 558 12.70 20.56 0.31
C PHE A 558 13.43 20.71 1.65
N LEU A 559 13.43 19.65 2.47
CA LEU A 559 14.13 19.60 3.76
C LEU A 559 15.66 19.74 3.58
N LEU A 560 16.20 19.18 2.50
CA LEU A 560 17.62 19.29 2.13
C LEU A 560 17.96 20.68 1.55
N ARG A 561 17.20 21.20 0.57
CA ARG A 561 17.49 22.45 -0.16
C ARG A 561 17.63 23.68 0.73
N LYS A 562 16.84 23.80 1.80
CA LYS A 562 16.90 24.96 2.70
C LYS A 562 17.87 24.82 3.88
N THR A 563 18.39 23.62 4.14
CA THR A 563 19.46 23.42 5.15
C THR A 563 20.84 23.77 4.56
N LEU A 564 20.99 23.68 3.23
CA LEU A 564 22.18 24.04 2.45
C LEU A 564 22.56 25.54 2.45
N GLY A 565 21.76 26.40 3.09
CA GLY A 565 22.08 27.82 3.21
C GLY A 565 23.16 28.15 4.24
N TYR A 566 23.57 27.23 5.13
CA TYR A 566 24.41 27.62 6.27
C TYR A 566 25.49 26.65 6.78
N VAL A 567 25.57 25.36 6.43
CA VAL A 567 26.64 24.48 6.98
C VAL A 567 26.98 23.29 6.06
N GLY A 568 28.27 22.92 6.00
CA GLY A 568 28.90 22.05 4.99
C GLY A 568 28.67 20.52 5.05
N PHE A 569 29.47 19.82 4.24
CA PHE A 569 29.41 18.40 3.80
C PHE A 569 29.08 17.31 4.85
N GLU A 570 29.30 17.54 6.16
CA GLU A 570 28.90 16.58 7.21
C GLU A 570 27.38 16.48 7.41
N TYR A 571 26.62 17.53 7.08
CA TYR A 571 25.16 17.57 7.25
C TYR A 571 24.39 16.79 6.17
N ASP A 572 24.95 16.62 4.97
CA ASP A 572 24.35 15.82 3.90
C ASP A 572 24.26 14.34 4.28
N LEU A 573 25.27 13.85 5.00
CA LEU A 573 25.25 12.51 5.59
C LEU A 573 24.20 12.44 6.71
N TYR A 574 24.10 13.48 7.54
CA TYR A 574 23.19 13.51 8.68
C TYR A 574 21.71 13.58 8.29
N VAL A 575 21.31 14.33 7.25
CA VAL A 575 19.92 14.39 6.77
C VAL A 575 19.53 13.16 5.95
N GLY A 576 20.45 12.61 5.14
CA GLY A 576 20.29 11.30 4.49
C GLY A 576 20.22 10.12 5.47
N LEU A 577 20.86 10.24 6.64
CA LEU A 577 20.69 9.34 7.79
C LEU A 577 19.41 9.62 8.60
N PHE A 578 18.97 10.89 8.67
CA PHE A 578 17.82 11.33 9.46
C PHE A 578 16.51 10.82 8.91
N LEU A 579 16.36 10.77 7.58
CA LEU A 579 15.24 10.14 6.90
C LEU A 579 15.66 8.73 6.44
N LYS A 580 15.85 7.79 7.38
CA LYS A 580 15.68 6.36 7.05
C LYS A 580 14.44 6.27 6.18
N ASP A 581 14.57 5.64 5.01
CA ASP A 581 13.53 5.61 3.99
C ASP A 581 12.17 5.33 4.67
N LEU A 582 11.22 6.27 4.56
CA LEU A 582 9.93 6.17 5.23
C LEU A 582 9.26 4.81 4.97
N ARG A 583 9.50 4.26 3.77
CA ARG A 583 8.98 2.97 3.32
C ARG A 583 9.55 1.77 4.09
N ALA A 584 10.64 1.96 4.83
CA ALA A 584 11.25 0.98 5.72
C ALA A 584 10.59 0.93 7.11
N LEU A 585 9.80 1.95 7.46
CA LEU A 585 9.24 2.07 8.80
C LEU A 585 8.03 1.13 8.96
N PRO A 586 7.96 0.34 10.05
CA PRO A 586 6.80 -0.51 10.31
C PRO A 586 5.47 0.23 10.26
N ALA A 587 5.41 1.47 10.73
CA ALA A 587 4.21 2.31 10.67
C ALA A 587 3.70 2.51 9.23
N TYR A 588 4.61 2.73 8.28
CA TYR A 588 4.27 2.85 6.87
C TYR A 588 3.73 1.54 6.32
N SER A 589 4.34 0.40 6.66
CA SER A 589 3.85 -0.93 6.26
C SER A 589 2.46 -1.22 6.80
N VAL A 590 2.18 -0.88 8.07
CA VAL A 590 0.84 -1.03 8.68
C VAL A 590 -0.18 -0.19 7.93
N VAL A 591 0.06 1.11 7.74
CA VAL A 591 -0.86 2.01 7.05
C VAL A 591 -1.09 1.56 5.61
N LYS A 592 -0.01 1.34 4.85
CA LYS A 592 -0.09 0.93 3.45
C LYS A 592 -0.87 -0.39 3.29
N THR A 593 -0.52 -1.41 4.07
CA THR A 593 -1.19 -2.71 4.01
C THR A 593 -2.66 -2.60 4.43
N SER A 594 -2.97 -1.79 5.45
CA SER A 594 -4.35 -1.55 5.88
C SER A 594 -5.20 -0.97 4.75
N ARG A 595 -4.65 -0.08 3.91
CA ARG A 595 -5.37 0.52 2.79
C ARG A 595 -5.40 -0.37 1.55
N GLU A 596 -4.37 -1.16 1.30
CA GLU A 596 -4.29 -2.02 0.11
C GLU A 596 -5.18 -3.27 0.24
N LEU A 597 -5.24 -3.86 1.43
CA LEU A 597 -5.94 -5.12 1.66
C LEU A 597 -7.35 -4.95 2.23
N PHE A 598 -7.65 -3.81 2.87
CA PHE A 598 -8.91 -3.60 3.55
C PHE A 598 -9.62 -2.33 3.05
N GLU A 599 -10.94 -2.41 2.96
CA GLU A 599 -11.84 -1.29 2.69
C GLU A 599 -12.58 -0.95 3.98
N LYS A 600 -12.96 0.31 4.14
CA LYS A 600 -13.62 0.80 5.34
C LYS A 600 -15.08 1.11 5.04
N GLU A 601 -15.99 0.61 5.87
CA GLU A 601 -17.44 0.79 5.68
C GLU A 601 -17.79 2.19 6.14
N VAL A 602 -18.98 2.66 5.74
CA VAL A 602 -19.59 3.90 6.24
C VAL A 602 -19.65 3.91 7.79
N ASN A 603 -19.74 2.75 8.44
CA ASN A 603 -19.78 2.61 9.91
C ASN A 603 -18.41 2.59 10.61
N GLY A 604 -17.30 2.64 9.88
CA GLY A 604 -15.96 2.60 10.47
C GLY A 604 -15.23 1.26 10.41
N THR A 605 -15.94 0.16 10.11
CA THR A 605 -15.39 -1.21 10.14
C THR A 605 -14.55 -1.51 8.90
N PHE A 606 -13.41 -2.16 9.07
CA PHE A 606 -12.63 -2.66 7.95
C PHE A 606 -13.06 -4.07 7.52
N TYR A 607 -13.15 -4.29 6.22
CA TYR A 607 -13.37 -5.60 5.60
C TYR A 607 -12.31 -5.84 4.52
N PRO A 608 -11.87 -7.09 4.33
CA PRO A 608 -10.96 -7.41 3.24
C PRO A 608 -11.54 -6.98 1.89
N ARG A 609 -10.79 -6.20 1.10
CA ARG A 609 -11.14 -5.79 -0.29
C ARG A 609 -11.30 -6.98 -1.23
N THR A 610 -10.56 -8.03 -0.95
CA THR A 610 -10.50 -9.31 -1.66
C THR A 610 -10.31 -10.43 -0.64
N GLN A 611 -10.41 -11.70 -1.05
CA GLN A 611 -10.01 -12.82 -0.19
C GLN A 611 -8.54 -12.66 0.20
N CYS A 612 -8.30 -12.11 1.40
CA CYS A 612 -6.96 -11.88 1.91
C CYS A 612 -6.47 -13.19 2.51
N SER A 613 -5.59 -13.88 1.78
CA SER A 613 -5.00 -15.14 2.24
C SER A 613 -3.95 -14.89 3.33
N LEU A 614 -3.74 -15.88 4.18
CA LEU A 614 -2.65 -15.87 5.16
C LEU A 614 -1.28 -15.63 4.49
N GLU A 615 -1.06 -16.22 3.32
CA GLU A 615 0.13 -16.00 2.48
C GLU A 615 0.33 -14.51 2.14
N SER A 616 -0.76 -13.81 1.79
CA SER A 616 -0.72 -12.39 1.42
C SER A 616 -0.39 -11.51 2.62
N LEU A 617 -1.01 -11.78 3.78
CA LEU A 617 -0.78 -11.03 5.01
C LEU A 617 0.67 -11.15 5.49
N VAL A 618 1.20 -12.38 5.54
CA VAL A 618 2.59 -12.64 5.96
C VAL A 618 3.59 -11.99 4.99
N SER A 619 3.30 -12.04 3.68
CA SER A 619 4.17 -11.44 2.64
C SER A 619 4.19 -9.91 2.66
N MET A 620 3.10 -9.24 3.07
CA MET A 620 2.97 -7.78 3.05
C MET A 620 3.40 -7.09 4.35
N LEU A 621 3.49 -7.84 5.45
CA LEU A 621 3.88 -7.33 6.77
C LEU A 621 5.23 -7.86 7.29
N PRO A 622 6.28 -7.99 6.45
CA PRO A 622 7.55 -8.58 6.89
C PRO A 622 8.35 -7.64 7.80
N ALA A 623 8.00 -6.35 7.86
CA ALA A 623 8.61 -5.36 8.77
C ALA A 623 8.11 -5.50 10.23
N LEU A 624 7.04 -6.28 10.46
CA LEU A 624 6.49 -6.48 11.79
C LEU A 624 7.19 -7.61 12.54
N GLN A 625 7.63 -7.28 13.74
CA GLN A 625 8.34 -8.13 14.68
C GLN A 625 7.38 -8.76 15.68
N SER A 626 7.73 -9.95 16.16
CA SER A 626 7.05 -10.66 17.22
C SER A 626 8.04 -11.06 18.31
N THR A 627 7.56 -11.14 19.56
CA THR A 627 8.37 -11.63 20.68
C THR A 627 8.54 -13.14 20.59
N ASP A 628 7.45 -13.85 20.28
CA ASP A 628 7.47 -15.25 19.89
C ASP A 628 7.64 -15.36 18.37
N ALA A 629 8.61 -16.14 17.91
CA ALA A 629 8.89 -16.31 16.50
C ALA A 629 7.71 -16.98 15.73
N ARG A 630 6.90 -17.79 16.41
CA ARG A 630 5.69 -18.44 15.84
C ARG A 630 4.60 -17.45 15.44
N ASP A 631 4.54 -16.31 16.11
CA ASP A 631 3.55 -15.26 15.85
C ASP A 631 3.75 -14.55 14.51
N VAL A 632 4.88 -14.78 13.82
CA VAL A 632 5.04 -14.37 12.43
C VAL A 632 3.88 -14.88 11.57
N VAL A 633 3.39 -16.09 11.83
CA VAL A 633 2.22 -16.62 11.11
C VAL A 633 0.96 -16.48 11.97
N ASN A 634 1.02 -16.92 13.22
CA ASN A 634 -0.17 -17.09 14.06
C ASN A 634 -0.85 -15.77 14.45
N ALA A 635 -0.12 -14.65 14.56
CA ALA A 635 -0.75 -13.36 14.87
C ALA A 635 -1.64 -12.83 13.73
N LEU A 636 -1.42 -13.30 12.49
CA LEU A 636 -2.16 -12.86 11.30
C LEU A 636 -3.24 -13.87 10.87
N ALA A 637 -3.14 -15.13 11.30
CA ALA A 637 -4.12 -16.18 11.01
C ALA A 637 -5.58 -15.80 11.37
N PRO A 638 -5.89 -15.10 12.49
CA PRO A 638 -7.26 -14.79 12.86
C PRO A 638 -8.01 -13.89 11.87
N ILE A 639 -7.29 -13.08 11.07
CA ILE A 639 -7.86 -12.15 10.09
C ILE A 639 -7.76 -12.65 8.64
N ALA A 640 -7.15 -13.82 8.44
CA ALA A 640 -7.03 -14.45 7.14
C ALA A 640 -8.38 -15.06 6.71
N THR A 641 -8.73 -14.90 5.44
CA THR A 641 -10.00 -15.44 4.89
C THR A 641 -10.01 -16.97 4.79
N ASP A 642 -8.83 -17.58 4.78
CA ASP A 642 -8.56 -19.01 4.67
C ASP A 642 -8.06 -19.63 5.97
N ARG A 643 -8.33 -18.97 7.11
CA ARG A 643 -7.98 -19.42 8.47
C ARG A 643 -8.31 -20.88 8.75
N THR A 644 -9.48 -21.37 8.33
CA THR A 644 -9.89 -22.76 8.58
C THR A 644 -8.97 -23.77 7.90
N TYR A 645 -8.40 -23.40 6.75
CA TYR A 645 -7.43 -24.24 6.06
C TYR A 645 -6.11 -24.27 6.84
N TRP A 646 -5.67 -23.14 7.40
CA TRP A 646 -4.49 -23.08 8.27
C TRP A 646 -4.67 -23.93 9.53
N GLU A 647 -5.83 -23.84 10.18
CA GLU A 647 -6.18 -24.66 11.35
C GLU A 647 -6.15 -26.16 11.04
N GLN A 648 -6.61 -26.56 9.85
CA GLN A 648 -6.52 -27.96 9.39
C GLN A 648 -5.08 -28.40 9.11
N THR A 649 -4.24 -27.54 8.54
CA THR A 649 -2.82 -27.83 8.31
C THR A 649 -2.07 -28.12 9.61
N ILE A 650 -2.37 -27.36 10.68
CA ILE A 650 -1.70 -27.54 11.98
C ILE A 650 -2.30 -28.66 12.85
N ALA A 651 -3.58 -29.01 12.69
CA ALA A 651 -4.29 -29.93 13.59
C ALA A 651 -3.75 -31.38 13.65
N GLY A 652 -2.88 -31.77 12.72
CA GLY A 652 -2.26 -33.10 12.67
C GLY A 652 -0.78 -33.14 13.04
N HIS A 653 -0.20 -32.03 13.49
CA HIS A 653 1.24 -31.92 13.74
C HIS A 653 1.52 -31.50 15.19
N GLU A 654 2.53 -32.10 15.79
CA GLU A 654 3.11 -31.64 17.05
C GLU A 654 4.05 -30.46 16.73
N ILE A 655 3.79 -29.30 17.33
CA ILE A 655 4.51 -28.05 17.04
C ILE A 655 5.38 -27.69 18.25
N ASP A 656 6.66 -28.05 18.17
CA ASP A 656 7.62 -27.86 19.26
C ASP A 656 8.50 -26.62 19.05
N SER A 657 8.67 -26.18 17.81
CA SER A 657 9.55 -25.08 17.43
C SER A 657 8.91 -24.07 16.48
N SER A 658 9.56 -22.90 16.34
CA SER A 658 9.21 -21.91 15.32
C SER A 658 9.48 -22.43 13.90
N LEU A 659 10.51 -23.27 13.73
CA LEU A 659 10.81 -23.91 12.46
C LEU A 659 9.63 -24.78 11.98
N ASP A 660 8.99 -25.53 12.88
CA ASP A 660 7.82 -26.36 12.52
C ASP A 660 6.68 -25.52 11.96
N VAL A 661 6.36 -24.39 12.61
CA VAL A 661 5.36 -23.42 12.12
C VAL A 661 5.74 -22.89 10.74
N TYR A 662 7.02 -22.61 10.50
CA TYR A 662 7.47 -22.10 9.22
C TYR A 662 7.41 -23.15 8.11
N GLN A 663 7.79 -24.40 8.39
CA GLN A 663 7.68 -25.48 7.42
C GLN A 663 6.21 -25.72 7.05
N LEU A 664 5.33 -25.79 8.04
CA LEU A 664 3.89 -25.93 7.84
C LEU A 664 3.29 -24.73 7.09
N PHE A 665 3.79 -23.52 7.34
CA PHE A 665 3.33 -22.34 6.62
C PHE A 665 3.76 -22.33 5.14
N VAL A 666 4.96 -22.81 4.83
CA VAL A 666 5.38 -22.96 3.42
C VAL A 666 4.59 -24.07 2.73
N ASP A 667 4.37 -25.21 3.40
CA ASP A 667 3.49 -26.29 2.91
C ASP A 667 2.06 -25.77 2.64
N TYR A 668 1.50 -25.03 3.59
CA TYR A 668 0.24 -24.33 3.46
C TYR A 668 0.18 -23.47 2.19
N CYS A 669 1.20 -22.62 1.97
CA CYS A 669 1.25 -21.72 0.82
C CYS A 669 1.26 -22.52 -0.49
N VAL A 670 2.14 -23.53 -0.57
CA VAL A 670 2.30 -24.37 -1.76
C VAL A 670 1.02 -25.12 -2.10
N ASN A 671 0.39 -25.76 -1.10
CA ASN A 671 -0.83 -26.53 -1.30
C ASN A 671 -2.04 -25.64 -1.62
N LYS A 672 -2.09 -24.42 -1.05
CA LYS A 672 -3.22 -23.51 -1.25
C LYS A 672 -3.16 -22.74 -2.56
N SER A 673 -2.01 -22.16 -2.90
CA SER A 673 -1.85 -21.28 -4.07
C SER A 673 -1.27 -21.99 -5.28
N GLY A 674 -0.74 -23.21 -5.12
CA GLY A 674 0.02 -23.90 -6.16
C GLY A 674 1.31 -23.19 -6.54
N SER A 675 1.77 -22.24 -5.71
CA SER A 675 2.96 -21.44 -5.94
C SER A 675 4.00 -21.71 -4.88
N LEU A 676 5.26 -21.79 -5.33
CA LEU A 676 6.42 -21.92 -4.49
C LEU A 676 7.12 -20.57 -4.23
N ASP A 677 6.58 -19.46 -4.74
CA ASP A 677 7.18 -18.11 -4.62
C ASP A 677 7.49 -17.69 -3.18
N ILE A 678 6.80 -18.26 -2.19
CA ILE A 678 7.03 -17.97 -0.77
C ILE A 678 8.49 -18.21 -0.33
N ILE A 679 9.21 -19.13 -0.97
CA ILE A 679 10.64 -19.37 -0.67
C ILE A 679 11.55 -18.23 -1.15
N CYS A 680 11.05 -17.36 -2.04
CA CYS A 680 11.77 -16.18 -2.53
C CYS A 680 11.31 -14.90 -1.83
N ARG A 681 10.14 -14.88 -1.18
CA ARG A 681 9.62 -13.70 -0.45
C ARG A 681 10.23 -13.61 0.94
N PRO A 682 10.89 -12.50 1.32
CA PRO A 682 11.40 -12.32 2.68
C PRO A 682 10.24 -12.17 3.69
N TRP A 683 10.12 -13.08 4.65
CA TRP A 683 9.06 -13.00 5.68
C TRP A 683 9.48 -13.51 7.07
N ALA A 684 10.53 -14.34 7.15
CA ALA A 684 10.95 -14.96 8.41
C ALA A 684 11.95 -14.07 9.21
N PRO A 685 12.00 -14.20 10.55
CA PRO A 685 12.90 -13.43 11.42
C PRO A 685 14.39 -13.69 11.16
N GLN A 686 15.24 -12.72 11.50
CA GLN A 686 16.70 -12.83 11.31
C GLN A 686 17.43 -13.59 12.42
N THR A 687 16.81 -13.74 13.59
CA THR A 687 17.45 -14.21 14.83
C THR A 687 17.62 -15.72 14.90
N GLU A 688 17.05 -16.46 13.95
CA GLU A 688 17.06 -17.92 13.93
C GLU A 688 17.96 -18.45 12.81
N THR A 689 18.65 -19.56 13.08
CA THR A 689 19.35 -20.34 12.05
C THR A 689 18.30 -21.15 11.30
N LEU A 690 17.91 -20.66 10.13
CA LEU A 690 16.84 -21.23 9.32
C LEU A 690 17.40 -21.90 8.06
N PRO A 691 16.72 -22.95 7.55
CA PRO A 691 17.00 -23.52 6.23
C PRO A 691 17.09 -22.48 5.11
N SER A 692 17.89 -22.75 4.08
CA SER A 692 18.16 -21.77 3.01
C SER A 692 16.91 -21.36 2.19
N TRP A 693 15.88 -22.21 2.22
CA TRP A 693 14.60 -22.01 1.53
C TRP A 693 13.56 -21.22 2.34
N ILE A 694 13.87 -20.89 3.61
CA ILE A 694 13.06 -19.97 4.41
C ILE A 694 13.66 -18.56 4.29
N SER A 695 13.03 -17.74 3.44
CA SER A 695 13.57 -16.41 3.13
C SER A 695 13.39 -15.42 4.29
N ARG A 696 14.53 -14.93 4.76
CA ARG A 696 14.67 -14.06 5.92
C ARG A 696 14.49 -12.59 5.56
N THR A 697 13.99 -11.81 6.51
CA THR A 697 13.73 -10.36 6.38
C THR A 697 14.97 -9.50 6.12
N ASP A 698 16.19 -10.03 6.23
CA ASP A 698 17.44 -9.34 5.81
C ASP A 698 17.57 -9.20 4.29
N ALA A 699 16.83 -10.00 3.52
CA ALA A 699 16.72 -9.89 2.07
C ALA A 699 15.73 -8.79 1.62
N LEU A 700 15.01 -8.14 2.54
CA LEU A 700 14.10 -7.05 2.19
C LEU A 700 14.85 -5.86 1.56
N PRO A 701 14.19 -5.11 0.64
CA PRO A 701 14.74 -3.87 0.09
C PRO A 701 15.17 -2.89 1.17
N PHE A 702 14.40 -2.82 2.26
CA PHE A 702 14.64 -1.95 3.39
C PHE A 702 14.58 -2.76 4.69
N VAL A 703 15.58 -2.61 5.55
CA VAL A 703 15.70 -3.32 6.82
C VAL A 703 15.61 -2.30 7.95
N SER A 704 14.78 -2.56 8.96
CA SER A 704 14.38 -1.59 10.02
C SER A 704 15.55 -0.86 10.69
N ASP A 705 16.67 -1.55 10.86
CA ASP A 705 17.79 -1.07 11.68
C ASP A 705 18.85 -0.33 10.86
N LYS A 706 18.80 -0.44 9.53
CA LYS A 706 19.77 0.19 8.61
C LYS A 706 19.17 1.39 7.90
N SER A 707 20.00 2.40 7.61
CA SER A 707 19.57 3.59 6.88
C SER A 707 19.55 3.33 5.37
N GLY A 708 18.45 3.69 4.73
CA GLY A 708 18.27 3.59 3.29
C GLY A 708 18.03 2.16 2.80
N ARG A 709 17.95 2.02 1.47
CA ARG A 709 17.84 0.73 0.81
C ARG A 709 19.04 -0.16 1.20
N GLN A 710 18.83 -1.46 1.26
CA GLN A 710 19.86 -2.47 1.51
C GLN A 710 19.93 -3.47 0.35
N ASN A 711 18.77 -3.84 -0.21
CA ASN A 711 18.66 -4.78 -1.32
C ASN A 711 17.79 -4.22 -2.46
N GLY A 712 17.90 -4.85 -3.62
CA GLY A 712 16.94 -4.67 -4.72
C GLY A 712 15.55 -5.15 -4.33
N GLU A 713 14.53 -4.70 -5.06
CA GLU A 713 13.21 -5.32 -5.01
C GLU A 713 13.31 -6.81 -5.33
N VAL A 714 12.50 -7.59 -4.62
CA VAL A 714 12.29 -9.00 -4.90
C VAL A 714 11.63 -9.15 -6.27
N PHE A 715 12.06 -10.12 -7.07
CA PHE A 715 11.52 -10.37 -8.39
C PHE A 715 10.15 -11.05 -8.32
N VAL A 716 9.94 -11.93 -7.34
CA VAL A 716 8.61 -12.48 -7.08
C VAL A 716 7.63 -11.39 -6.62
N GLY A 717 6.42 -11.40 -7.18
CA GLY A 717 5.34 -10.50 -6.77
C GLY A 717 4.56 -11.02 -5.56
N TYR A 718 3.61 -10.24 -5.05
CA TYR A 718 2.66 -10.71 -4.03
C TYR A 718 1.73 -11.80 -4.60
N PRO A 719 1.10 -12.65 -3.77
CA PRO A 719 0.27 -13.77 -4.25
C PRO A 719 -0.82 -13.37 -5.25
N PHE A 720 -1.45 -12.20 -5.04
CA PHE A 720 -2.49 -11.63 -5.92
C PHE A 720 -1.94 -10.83 -7.11
N ARG A 721 -0.62 -10.66 -7.22
CA ARG A 721 0.04 -9.84 -8.25
C ARG A 721 1.37 -10.44 -8.66
N LYS A 722 1.33 -11.49 -9.49
CA LYS A 722 2.52 -12.09 -10.11
C LYS A 722 3.18 -11.12 -11.10
N ARG A 723 4.51 -11.09 -11.12
CA ARG A 723 5.34 -10.24 -12.00
C ARG A 723 5.90 -11.00 -13.22
N TYR A 724 6.09 -12.30 -13.06
CA TYR A 724 6.74 -13.23 -13.98
C TYR A 724 6.00 -14.58 -13.92
N ASP A 725 6.31 -15.49 -14.84
CA ASP A 725 5.76 -16.85 -14.86
C ASP A 725 6.75 -17.86 -15.47
N ALA A 726 7.95 -17.94 -14.89
CA ALA A 726 9.05 -18.75 -15.42
C ALA A 726 8.72 -20.25 -15.52
N SER A 727 8.03 -20.82 -14.52
CA SER A 727 7.63 -22.23 -14.52
C SER A 727 6.33 -22.54 -15.26
N ARG A 728 5.56 -21.52 -15.67
CA ARG A 728 4.19 -21.67 -16.20
C ARG A 728 3.36 -22.63 -15.36
N ALA A 729 3.27 -22.37 -14.05
CA ALA A 729 2.70 -23.29 -13.06
C ALA A 729 1.30 -23.82 -13.44
N ALA A 730 0.50 -23.05 -14.18
CA ALA A 730 -0.81 -23.47 -14.70
C ALA A 730 -0.76 -24.70 -15.64
N ILE A 731 0.37 -24.93 -16.30
CA ILE A 731 0.57 -26.06 -17.23
C ILE A 731 0.87 -27.36 -16.48
N LEU A 732 1.51 -27.28 -15.31
CA LEU A 732 2.13 -28.44 -14.66
C LEU A 732 1.14 -29.36 -13.92
N LYS A 733 -0.10 -28.92 -13.60
CA LYS A 733 -1.22 -29.69 -12.98
C LYS A 733 -0.85 -30.67 -11.84
N SER A 734 0.35 -30.57 -11.27
CA SER A 734 0.89 -31.53 -10.30
C SER A 734 0.49 -31.10 -8.90
N LYS A 735 -0.14 -32.02 -8.15
CA LYS A 735 -0.49 -31.84 -6.73
C LYS A 735 0.71 -31.94 -5.79
N HIS A 736 1.91 -32.22 -6.29
CA HIS A 736 3.12 -32.43 -5.47
C HIS A 736 4.23 -31.50 -5.96
N VAL A 737 4.14 -30.23 -5.59
CA VAL A 737 5.14 -29.20 -5.91
C VAL A 737 6.34 -29.28 -4.96
N ALA A 738 6.10 -29.64 -3.70
CA ALA A 738 7.12 -29.83 -2.68
C ALA A 738 6.74 -30.94 -1.71
N ILE A 739 7.75 -31.61 -1.14
CA ILE A 739 7.62 -32.60 -0.07
C ILE A 739 8.47 -32.13 1.12
N PHE A 740 7.93 -32.16 2.33
CA PHE A 740 8.59 -31.67 3.54
C PHE A 740 8.97 -32.82 4.46
N GLY A 741 10.21 -32.83 4.95
CA GLY A 741 10.64 -33.82 5.93
C GLY A 741 11.05 -35.18 5.37
N GLN A 742 11.21 -36.16 6.27
CA GLN A 742 11.47 -37.56 5.95
C GLN A 742 10.30 -38.44 6.44
N PRO A 743 9.93 -39.50 5.69
CA PRO A 743 8.93 -40.46 6.15
C PRO A 743 9.48 -41.27 7.33
N SER A 744 8.77 -41.26 8.47
CA SER A 744 9.10 -42.15 9.59
C SER A 744 8.73 -43.61 9.27
N PRO A 745 9.33 -44.59 9.97
CA PRO A 745 8.93 -46.00 9.88
C PRO A 745 7.46 -46.28 10.24
N HIS A 746 6.74 -45.31 10.81
CA HIS A 746 5.34 -45.44 11.24
C HIS A 746 4.37 -44.62 10.37
N GLY A 747 4.85 -44.06 9.24
CA GLY A 747 4.02 -43.32 8.28
C GLY A 747 3.74 -41.86 8.64
N VAL A 748 4.25 -41.37 9.78
CA VAL A 748 4.23 -39.95 10.17
C VAL A 748 5.43 -39.24 9.54
N TRP A 749 5.24 -38.09 8.91
CA TRP A 749 6.36 -37.30 8.36
C TRP A 749 7.03 -36.49 9.47
N HIS A 750 8.36 -36.58 9.60
CA HIS A 750 9.12 -35.74 10.53
C HIS A 750 9.66 -34.49 9.82
N LEU A 751 9.33 -33.32 10.35
CA LEU A 751 9.86 -32.03 9.91
C LEU A 751 11.35 -31.94 10.27
N ASP A 752 12.23 -32.13 9.29
CA ASP A 752 13.70 -32.13 9.47
C ASP A 752 14.39 -30.86 8.94
N GLY A 753 13.62 -29.82 8.65
CA GLY A 753 14.10 -28.59 8.01
C GLY A 753 14.38 -28.72 6.50
N SER A 754 14.16 -29.87 5.86
CA SER A 754 14.37 -30.03 4.42
C SER A 754 13.08 -29.90 3.60
N ILE A 755 13.25 -29.46 2.34
CA ILE A 755 12.20 -29.44 1.33
C ILE A 755 12.72 -30.13 0.07
N THR A 756 11.94 -31.05 -0.48
CA THR A 756 12.21 -31.69 -1.77
C THR A 756 11.31 -31.09 -2.83
N VAL A 757 11.90 -30.53 -3.89
CA VAL A 757 11.17 -29.79 -4.93
C VAL A 757 11.56 -30.32 -6.31
N SER A 758 10.58 -30.45 -7.20
CA SER A 758 10.86 -30.80 -8.60
C SER A 758 11.11 -29.55 -9.46
N GLY A 759 12.00 -29.68 -10.44
CA GLY A 759 12.30 -28.62 -11.39
C GLY A 759 13.29 -29.07 -12.44
N PHE A 760 13.84 -28.12 -13.20
CA PHE A 760 14.87 -28.40 -14.20
C PHE A 760 15.99 -27.38 -14.18
N ILE A 761 17.17 -27.83 -14.58
CA ILE A 761 18.38 -27.01 -14.69
C ILE A 761 18.39 -26.33 -16.05
N ILE A 762 18.58 -25.01 -16.06
CA ILE A 762 18.81 -24.25 -17.29
C ILE A 762 20.29 -24.36 -17.68
N ASN A 763 21.16 -23.87 -16.80
CA ASN A 763 22.61 -23.82 -17.00
C ASN A 763 23.31 -23.38 -15.71
N GLN A 764 24.60 -23.06 -15.75
CA GLN A 764 25.37 -22.50 -14.65
C GLN A 764 25.80 -21.05 -14.94
N ILE A 765 26.13 -20.32 -13.88
CA ILE A 765 26.81 -19.02 -14.01
C ILE A 765 28.21 -19.24 -14.57
N ASN A 766 28.49 -18.64 -15.74
CA ASN A 766 29.79 -18.76 -16.42
C ASN A 766 30.71 -17.58 -16.11
N GLU A 767 30.18 -16.35 -16.13
CA GLU A 767 30.90 -15.12 -15.80
C GLU A 767 30.05 -14.29 -14.85
N ARG A 768 30.68 -13.52 -13.96
CA ARG A 768 29.98 -12.53 -13.13
C ARG A 768 30.84 -11.31 -12.87
N THR A 769 30.20 -10.21 -12.49
CA THR A 769 30.88 -9.04 -11.96
C THR A 769 31.47 -9.35 -10.60
N GLU A 770 32.64 -8.81 -10.30
CA GLU A 770 33.39 -9.09 -9.07
C GLU A 770 32.62 -8.65 -7.82
N HIS A 771 32.08 -7.44 -7.85
CA HIS A 771 31.42 -6.80 -6.73
C HIS A 771 29.93 -6.60 -6.97
N ALA A 772 29.12 -6.77 -5.92
CA ALA A 772 27.72 -6.38 -5.93
C ALA A 772 27.56 -4.86 -5.84
N ILE A 773 26.47 -4.32 -6.40
CA ILE A 773 26.21 -2.88 -6.36
C ILE A 773 25.98 -2.43 -4.92
N ARG A 774 26.79 -1.48 -4.47
CA ARG A 774 26.65 -0.77 -3.19
C ARG A 774 26.46 0.72 -3.45
N MET A 775 25.66 1.39 -2.62
CA MET A 775 25.46 2.84 -2.63
C MET A 775 24.84 3.44 -3.91
N GLY A 776 24.30 2.60 -4.80
CA GLY A 776 23.58 3.07 -5.98
C GLY A 776 24.47 3.65 -7.08
N THR A 777 25.68 3.11 -7.28
CA THR A 777 26.53 3.47 -8.42
C THR A 777 26.62 2.28 -9.39
N LEU A 778 26.26 2.49 -10.66
CA LEU A 778 26.42 1.48 -11.70
C LEU A 778 27.84 1.57 -12.30
N PRO A 779 28.70 0.55 -12.14
CA PRO A 779 30.09 0.61 -12.59
C PRO A 779 30.24 0.28 -14.09
N PRO A 780 31.34 0.68 -14.74
CA PRO A 780 31.57 0.46 -16.17
C PRO A 780 31.64 -1.03 -16.56
N ASP A 781 32.05 -1.88 -15.64
CA ASP A 781 32.22 -3.32 -15.80
C ASP A 781 30.88 -4.04 -16.06
N TRP A 782 29.76 -3.53 -15.53
CA TRP A 782 28.42 -4.03 -15.88
C TRP A 782 28.05 -3.71 -17.34
N ILE A 783 28.41 -2.51 -17.80
CA ILE A 783 28.21 -2.08 -19.20
C ILE A 783 29.04 -2.97 -20.13
N ARG A 784 30.30 -3.24 -19.78
CA ARG A 784 31.18 -4.13 -20.55
C ARG A 784 30.65 -5.57 -20.62
N LEU A 785 30.21 -6.12 -19.50
CA LEU A 785 29.70 -7.49 -19.42
C LEU A 785 28.45 -7.71 -20.29
N SER A 786 27.66 -6.65 -20.50
CA SER A 786 26.47 -6.68 -21.34
C SER A 786 26.71 -6.77 -22.85
N GLY A 787 27.98 -6.70 -23.29
CA GLY A 787 28.34 -6.75 -24.70
C GLY A 787 28.05 -5.45 -25.47
N GLY A 788 27.94 -4.31 -24.78
CA GLY A 788 27.79 -3.01 -25.42
C GLY A 788 28.98 -2.68 -26.33
N LYS A 789 28.72 -2.51 -27.63
CA LYS A 789 29.73 -2.01 -28.58
C LYS A 789 29.99 -0.54 -28.30
N ARG A 790 31.27 -0.12 -28.31
CA ARG A 790 31.60 1.31 -28.41
C ARG A 790 31.25 1.80 -29.81
N ARG A 791 30.61 2.96 -29.92
CA ARG A 791 30.46 3.68 -31.18
C ARG A 791 31.86 4.10 -31.70
N GLU A 792 31.95 4.43 -32.98
CA GLU A 792 33.21 4.88 -33.63
C GLU A 792 33.81 6.13 -32.95
N ASP A 793 32.99 6.92 -32.25
CA ASP A 793 33.37 8.09 -31.45
C ASP A 793 33.84 7.76 -30.01
N GLY A 794 33.83 6.49 -29.60
CA GLY A 794 34.20 6.03 -28.26
C GLY A 794 33.06 6.01 -27.22
N SER A 795 31.84 6.44 -27.55
CA SER A 795 30.68 6.44 -26.64
C SER A 795 30.05 5.05 -26.50
N SER A 796 29.40 4.76 -25.36
CA SER A 796 28.74 3.47 -25.09
C SER A 796 27.29 3.49 -25.57
N CYS A 797 26.87 2.48 -26.35
CA CYS A 797 25.48 2.35 -26.81
C CYS A 797 24.66 1.44 -25.87
N ALA A 798 23.48 1.88 -25.45
CA ALA A 798 22.53 1.05 -24.72
C ALA A 798 22.00 -0.06 -25.65
N ASN A 799 22.37 -1.32 -25.39
CA ASN A 799 21.76 -2.47 -26.05
C ASN A 799 20.54 -2.97 -25.23
N ASP A 800 19.62 -3.67 -25.89
CA ASP A 800 18.42 -4.20 -25.25
C ASP A 800 18.71 -5.10 -24.06
N ASN A 801 19.79 -5.89 -24.16
CA ASN A 801 20.23 -6.75 -23.08
C ASN A 801 20.58 -5.95 -21.81
N LEU A 802 21.25 -4.81 -21.91
CA LEU A 802 21.66 -4.00 -20.77
C LEU A 802 20.45 -3.31 -20.12
N TRP A 803 19.74 -2.46 -20.86
CA TRP A 803 18.72 -1.60 -20.24
C TRP A 803 17.55 -2.42 -19.70
N ARG A 804 17.18 -3.53 -20.37
CA ARG A 804 16.15 -4.45 -19.87
C ARG A 804 16.64 -5.19 -18.62
N THR A 805 17.88 -5.68 -18.61
CA THR A 805 18.44 -6.35 -17.42
C THR A 805 18.49 -5.41 -16.21
N LEU A 806 18.91 -4.15 -16.40
CA LEU A 806 19.01 -3.16 -15.31
C LEU A 806 17.67 -2.88 -14.60
N VAL A 807 16.54 -3.10 -15.28
CA VAL A 807 15.20 -2.95 -14.70
C VAL A 807 14.45 -4.27 -14.53
N ALA A 808 15.16 -5.40 -14.71
CA ALA A 808 14.57 -6.75 -14.76
C ALA A 808 13.38 -6.86 -15.73
N ASP A 809 13.44 -6.13 -16.84
CA ASP A 809 12.44 -6.05 -17.90
C ASP A 809 11.00 -5.73 -17.42
N ARG A 810 10.88 -5.02 -16.28
CA ARG A 810 9.60 -4.62 -15.69
C ARG A 810 9.61 -3.19 -15.18
N GLY A 811 8.47 -2.50 -15.33
CA GLY A 811 8.16 -1.27 -14.63
C GLY A 811 7.90 -1.49 -13.13
N PRO A 812 7.70 -0.41 -12.34
CA PRO A 812 7.41 -0.49 -10.90
C PRO A 812 6.14 -1.27 -10.55
N ASP A 813 5.20 -1.31 -11.48
CA ASP A 813 3.91 -2.00 -11.41
C ASP A 813 3.98 -3.48 -11.83
N GLY A 814 5.15 -3.96 -12.26
CA GLY A 814 5.32 -5.32 -12.79
C GLY A 814 4.81 -5.50 -14.21
N ILE A 815 4.49 -4.42 -14.94
CA ILE A 815 4.19 -4.46 -16.38
C ILE A 815 5.53 -4.50 -17.15
N PRO A 816 5.61 -5.13 -18.34
CA PRO A 816 6.81 -5.10 -19.18
C PRO A 816 7.39 -3.70 -19.34
N ALA A 817 8.71 -3.58 -19.21
CA ALA A 817 9.39 -2.29 -19.28
C ALA A 817 9.09 -1.57 -20.63
N PRO A 818 8.73 -0.28 -20.62
CA PRO A 818 8.37 0.42 -21.84
C PRO A 818 9.62 0.70 -22.69
N LEU A 819 9.49 0.65 -24.02
CA LEU A 819 10.62 0.81 -24.96
C LEU A 819 11.40 2.11 -24.78
N TRP A 820 10.78 3.18 -24.31
CA TRP A 820 11.46 4.45 -24.08
C TRP A 820 12.54 4.36 -22.98
N TYR A 821 12.53 3.31 -22.15
CA TYR A 821 13.62 3.04 -21.19
C TYR A 821 14.98 2.88 -21.89
N GLY A 822 15.02 2.37 -23.13
CA GLY A 822 16.26 2.30 -23.91
C GLY A 822 16.86 3.68 -24.18
N GLN A 823 16.02 4.66 -24.55
CA GLN A 823 16.45 6.06 -24.76
C GLN A 823 16.88 6.71 -23.44
N ALA A 824 16.14 6.46 -22.36
CA ALA A 824 16.51 6.94 -21.04
C ALA A 824 17.86 6.34 -20.55
N CYS A 825 18.12 5.07 -20.84
CA CYS A 825 19.40 4.44 -20.56
C CYS A 825 20.53 5.09 -21.34
N GLN A 826 20.32 5.36 -22.63
CA GLN A 826 21.32 6.04 -23.47
C GLN A 826 21.66 7.42 -22.91
N TYR A 827 20.65 8.20 -22.52
CA TYR A 827 20.83 9.51 -21.89
C TYR A 827 21.79 9.46 -20.68
N TRP A 828 21.65 8.47 -19.80
CA TRP A 828 22.54 8.33 -18.65
C TRP A 828 23.94 7.86 -19.01
N LEU A 829 24.10 7.03 -20.04
CA LEU A 829 25.41 6.61 -20.56
C LEU A 829 26.17 7.79 -21.21
N ASP A 830 25.44 8.66 -21.90
CA ASP A 830 25.99 9.87 -22.53
C ASP A 830 26.49 10.84 -21.46
N ILE A 831 25.70 11.06 -20.40
CA ILE A 831 26.08 11.93 -19.27
C ILE A 831 27.27 11.37 -18.49
N SER A 832 27.33 10.05 -18.30
CA SER A 832 28.47 9.45 -17.60
C SER A 832 29.72 9.38 -18.48
N ASN A 833 29.62 9.67 -19.77
CA ASN A 833 30.68 9.51 -20.75
C ASN A 833 31.32 8.11 -20.68
N GLY A 834 30.47 7.08 -20.57
CA GLY A 834 30.90 5.67 -20.42
C GLY A 834 31.61 5.33 -19.11
N LYS A 835 31.62 6.24 -18.12
CA LYS A 835 32.07 5.99 -16.74
C LYS A 835 30.90 5.51 -15.88
N SER A 836 31.17 5.36 -14.58
CA SER A 836 30.17 4.97 -13.60
C SER A 836 29.00 5.95 -13.57
N ILE A 837 27.77 5.43 -13.56
CA ILE A 837 26.56 6.24 -13.35
C ILE A 837 26.29 6.27 -11.85
N ASP A 838 26.61 7.38 -11.19
CA ASP A 838 26.24 7.60 -9.79
C ASP A 838 24.78 8.05 -9.74
N MET A 839 23.91 7.17 -9.26
CA MET A 839 22.47 7.41 -9.22
C MET A 839 22.06 8.40 -8.10
N ARG A 840 23.03 8.96 -7.34
CA ARG A 840 22.84 10.07 -6.40
C ARG A 840 22.94 11.44 -7.09
N ILE A 841 23.51 11.50 -8.30
CA ILE A 841 23.71 12.74 -9.10
C ILE A 841 22.38 13.38 -9.57
N ILE A 842 21.22 12.77 -9.26
CA ILE A 842 19.90 13.41 -9.38
C ILE A 842 19.88 14.80 -8.70
N LYS A 843 20.75 15.03 -7.72
CA LYS A 843 20.88 16.30 -7.01
C LYS A 843 21.88 17.23 -7.75
N GLY A 844 21.37 18.17 -8.53
CA GLY A 844 22.13 19.35 -8.98
C GLY A 844 21.76 19.94 -10.36
N LYS A 845 21.19 19.14 -11.26
CA LYS A 845 20.76 19.59 -12.60
C LYS A 845 19.32 19.13 -12.88
N GLN A 846 18.57 19.90 -13.68
CA GLN A 846 17.28 19.45 -14.18
C GLN A 846 17.50 18.32 -15.19
N HIS A 847 16.84 17.18 -14.97
CA HIS A 847 16.85 16.03 -15.87
C HIS A 847 15.41 15.77 -16.38
N PRO A 848 15.24 15.24 -17.60
CA PRO A 848 13.92 14.87 -18.10
C PRO A 848 13.21 13.87 -17.17
N THR A 849 11.90 14.02 -16.98
CA THR A 849 11.09 13.14 -16.11
C THR A 849 11.24 11.66 -16.46
N MET A 850 11.25 11.33 -17.76
CA MET A 850 11.45 9.95 -18.24
C MET A 850 12.82 9.39 -17.82
N ALA A 851 13.89 10.18 -17.92
CA ALA A 851 15.22 9.76 -17.49
C ALA A 851 15.26 9.51 -15.97
N LEU A 852 14.55 10.33 -15.20
CA LEU A 852 14.41 10.17 -13.75
C LEU A 852 13.60 8.92 -13.38
N GLU A 853 12.49 8.64 -14.08
CA GLU A 853 11.69 7.44 -13.86
C GLU A 853 12.49 6.16 -14.12
N TYR A 854 13.25 6.12 -15.22
CA TYR A 854 14.12 5.00 -15.54
C TYR A 854 15.18 4.76 -14.45
N ILE A 855 15.93 5.80 -14.05
CA ILE A 855 17.00 5.62 -13.05
C ILE A 855 16.44 5.27 -11.67
N LYS A 856 15.26 5.78 -11.31
CA LYS A 856 14.53 5.37 -10.09
C LYS A 856 14.22 3.87 -10.14
N ARG A 857 13.79 3.36 -11.31
CA ARG A 857 13.54 1.92 -11.49
C ARG A 857 14.83 1.10 -11.42
N VAL A 858 15.88 1.50 -12.12
CA VAL A 858 17.20 0.83 -12.04
C VAL A 858 17.68 0.74 -10.60
N ARG A 859 17.61 1.85 -9.85
CA ARG A 859 17.96 1.91 -8.42
C ARG A 859 17.12 0.97 -7.57
N SER A 860 15.84 0.76 -7.92
CA SER A 860 14.99 -0.19 -7.19
C SER A 860 15.37 -1.66 -7.42
N VAL A 861 16.04 -1.98 -8.52
CA VAL A 861 16.30 -3.37 -8.95
C VAL A 861 17.71 -3.85 -8.60
N ILE A 862 18.75 -3.06 -8.88
CA ILE A 862 20.14 -3.57 -8.93
C ILE A 862 20.86 -3.62 -7.57
N TRP A 863 20.27 -3.07 -6.51
CA TRP A 863 20.92 -2.97 -5.19
C TRP A 863 21.30 -4.34 -4.61
N ASN A 864 22.53 -4.46 -4.10
CA ASN A 864 23.08 -5.70 -3.52
C ASN A 864 22.94 -6.93 -4.43
N ARG A 865 22.97 -6.71 -5.76
CA ARG A 865 22.99 -7.76 -6.77
C ARG A 865 24.30 -7.73 -7.56
N VAL A 866 24.66 -8.86 -8.14
CA VAL A 866 25.72 -9.00 -9.16
C VAL A 866 25.08 -9.21 -10.52
N MET A 867 25.74 -8.75 -11.57
CA MET A 867 25.39 -9.11 -12.94
C MET A 867 26.19 -10.35 -13.33
N PHE A 868 25.55 -11.29 -14.01
CA PHE A 868 26.17 -12.51 -14.48
C PHE A 868 25.78 -12.83 -15.92
N VAL A 869 26.54 -13.76 -16.50
CA VAL A 869 26.32 -14.29 -17.84
C VAL A 869 26.18 -15.79 -17.76
N THR A 870 25.24 -16.30 -18.54
CA THR A 870 25.04 -17.73 -18.74
C THR A 870 24.78 -18.05 -20.21
N LYS A 871 24.85 -19.32 -20.59
CA LYS A 871 24.49 -19.79 -21.92
C LYS A 871 23.01 -20.19 -21.96
N GLY A 872 22.27 -19.63 -22.92
CA GLY A 872 20.93 -20.08 -23.25
C GLY A 872 20.92 -21.43 -23.97
N PHE A 873 19.72 -21.99 -24.18
CA PHE A 873 19.53 -23.29 -24.83
C PHE A 873 20.08 -23.35 -26.27
N SER A 874 20.07 -22.23 -26.99
CA SER A 874 20.64 -22.11 -28.34
C SER A 874 22.14 -21.78 -28.34
N GLY A 875 22.80 -21.80 -27.17
CA GLY A 875 24.19 -21.35 -27.00
C GLY A 875 24.36 -19.83 -26.97
N SER A 876 23.25 -19.07 -27.00
CA SER A 876 23.27 -17.60 -26.91
C SER A 876 23.76 -17.12 -25.55
N ARG A 877 24.42 -15.95 -25.52
CA ARG A 877 24.86 -15.30 -24.28
C ARG A 877 23.66 -14.61 -23.63
N LEU A 878 23.22 -15.07 -22.47
CA LEU A 878 22.14 -14.47 -21.69
C LEU A 878 22.71 -13.71 -20.50
N LEU A 879 22.15 -12.52 -20.24
CA LEU A 879 22.47 -11.72 -19.05
C LEU A 879 21.48 -12.00 -17.93
N GLY A 880 21.99 -11.97 -16.70
CA GLY A 880 21.17 -12.10 -15.52
C GLY A 880 21.63 -11.25 -14.34
N LEU A 881 20.76 -11.14 -13.36
CA LEU A 881 21.01 -10.51 -12.06
C LEU A 881 20.80 -11.54 -10.95
N GLY A 882 21.78 -11.67 -10.07
CA GLY A 882 21.75 -12.59 -8.93
C GLY A 882 22.02 -11.86 -7.61
N PRO A 883 21.73 -12.48 -6.45
CA PRO A 883 22.09 -11.95 -5.14
C PRO A 883 23.61 -11.75 -5.01
N ALA A 884 24.06 -10.88 -4.12
CA ALA A 884 25.47 -10.60 -3.91
C ALA A 884 26.36 -11.83 -3.63
N LYS A 885 25.77 -12.89 -3.07
CA LYS A 885 26.45 -14.16 -2.76
C LYS A 885 26.51 -15.15 -3.94
N ALA A 886 26.01 -14.78 -5.12
CA ALA A 886 26.09 -15.61 -6.32
C ALA A 886 27.53 -15.75 -6.82
N GLN A 887 27.89 -16.96 -7.24
CA GLN A 887 29.24 -17.37 -7.63
C GLN A 887 29.25 -18.08 -8.98
N ILE A 888 30.43 -18.13 -9.60
CA ILE A 888 30.64 -18.93 -10.82
C ILE A 888 30.43 -20.40 -10.45
N GLY A 889 29.67 -21.12 -11.27
CA GLY A 889 29.29 -22.51 -11.01
C GLY A 889 27.96 -22.70 -10.27
N ASP A 890 27.37 -21.64 -9.69
CA ASP A 890 26.01 -21.72 -9.16
C ASP A 890 25.04 -22.10 -10.30
N THR A 891 24.11 -23.00 -9.99
CA THR A 891 23.21 -23.60 -10.98
C THR A 891 21.92 -22.80 -11.06
N ILE A 892 21.53 -22.41 -12.27
CA ILE A 892 20.30 -21.69 -12.58
C ILE A 892 19.21 -22.72 -12.82
N CYS A 893 18.20 -22.73 -11.95
CA CYS A 893 17.09 -23.67 -12.00
C CYS A 893 15.76 -22.96 -12.11
N ILE A 894 14.80 -23.59 -12.80
CA ILE A 894 13.38 -23.25 -12.67
C ILE A 894 12.74 -24.35 -11.85
N LEU A 895 12.40 -24.01 -10.60
CA LEU A 895 11.63 -24.89 -9.73
C LEU A 895 10.15 -24.80 -10.11
N HIS A 896 9.46 -25.93 -10.11
CA HIS A 896 8.04 -25.96 -10.36
C HIS A 896 7.30 -25.13 -9.32
N GLY A 897 6.33 -24.31 -9.76
CA GLY A 897 5.57 -23.41 -8.88
C GLY A 897 6.24 -22.06 -8.61
N CYS A 898 7.53 -21.88 -8.92
CA CYS A 898 8.20 -20.57 -8.86
C CYS A 898 7.90 -19.73 -10.11
N SER A 899 7.63 -18.45 -9.91
CA SER A 899 7.43 -17.47 -10.98
C SER A 899 8.75 -16.94 -11.56
N VAL A 900 9.88 -17.20 -10.89
CA VAL A 900 11.21 -16.74 -11.30
C VAL A 900 12.23 -17.88 -11.23
N PRO A 901 13.33 -17.81 -12.01
CA PRO A 901 14.47 -18.68 -11.81
C PRO A 901 15.13 -18.48 -10.44
N VAL A 902 15.75 -19.54 -9.92
CA VAL A 902 16.50 -19.53 -8.66
C VAL A 902 17.92 -20.06 -8.89
N LEU A 903 18.85 -19.58 -8.07
CA LEU A 903 20.21 -20.10 -8.01
C LEU A 903 20.30 -21.15 -6.90
N LEU A 904 20.73 -22.36 -7.27
CA LEU A 904 21.03 -23.46 -6.36
C LEU A 904 22.53 -23.73 -6.33
N ARG A 905 23.04 -24.06 -5.14
CA ARG A 905 24.42 -24.51 -4.95
C ARG A 905 24.43 -25.88 -4.30
N GLN A 906 25.19 -26.81 -4.86
CA GLN A 906 25.33 -28.15 -4.31
C GLN A 906 26.23 -28.16 -3.07
N LEU A 907 25.80 -28.85 -2.03
CA LEU A 907 26.52 -29.00 -0.76
C LEU A 907 27.26 -30.35 -0.73
N GLY A 908 28.59 -30.30 -0.92
CA GLY A 908 29.43 -31.50 -0.87
C GLY A 908 29.20 -32.45 -2.04
N THR A 909 29.36 -33.75 -1.81
CA THR A 909 29.22 -34.81 -2.83
C THR A 909 27.84 -35.45 -2.86
N GLN A 910 26.98 -35.14 -1.89
CA GLN A 910 25.58 -35.61 -1.85
C GLN A 910 24.70 -34.71 -2.73
N ASP A 911 23.55 -35.22 -3.18
CA ASP A 911 22.60 -34.44 -4.00
C ASP A 911 21.72 -33.51 -3.12
N ILE A 912 22.38 -32.77 -2.21
CA ILE A 912 21.79 -31.80 -1.31
C ILE A 912 22.16 -30.40 -1.79
N TRP A 913 21.19 -29.50 -1.77
CA TRP A 913 21.31 -28.16 -2.33
C TRP A 913 20.98 -27.08 -1.30
N GLU A 914 21.59 -25.91 -1.44
CA GLU A 914 21.16 -24.68 -0.79
C GLU A 914 20.58 -23.70 -1.81
N ILE A 915 19.59 -22.92 -1.40
CA ILE A 915 19.09 -21.78 -2.17
C ILE A 915 20.03 -20.58 -1.96
N VAL A 916 20.70 -20.20 -3.04
CA VAL A 916 21.47 -18.95 -3.09
C VAL A 916 20.51 -17.76 -3.24
N GLY A 917 19.40 -17.91 -3.95
CA GLY A 917 18.32 -16.92 -4.02
C GLY A 917 17.71 -16.81 -5.40
N GLU A 918 16.67 -15.98 -5.54
CA GLU A 918 16.08 -15.68 -6.84
C GLU A 918 17.05 -14.95 -7.77
N CYS A 919 16.92 -15.21 -9.07
CA CYS A 919 17.65 -14.47 -10.09
C CYS A 919 16.73 -14.04 -11.24
N PHE A 920 17.14 -12.99 -11.92
CA PHE A 920 16.56 -12.58 -13.19
C PHE A 920 17.48 -13.07 -14.29
N VAL A 921 16.93 -13.69 -15.34
CA VAL A 921 17.67 -13.99 -16.56
C VAL A 921 16.85 -13.49 -17.74
N TYR A 922 17.45 -12.60 -18.53
CA TYR A 922 16.76 -12.00 -19.66
C TYR A 922 16.28 -13.08 -20.65
N SER A 923 15.03 -12.98 -21.09
CA SER A 923 14.35 -13.95 -21.97
C SER A 923 14.06 -15.34 -21.38
N LEU A 924 14.08 -15.50 -20.04
CA LEU A 924 13.72 -16.76 -19.36
C LEU A 924 12.71 -16.57 -18.21
N MET A 925 12.02 -15.43 -18.16
CA MET A 925 11.18 -15.07 -17.01
C MET A 925 9.70 -15.40 -17.21
N ASP A 926 9.24 -15.67 -18.43
CA ASP A 926 7.82 -15.83 -18.80
C ASP A 926 7.55 -17.17 -19.52
N GLY A 927 8.29 -18.20 -19.12
CA GLY A 927 8.09 -19.57 -19.54
C GLY A 927 8.65 -19.91 -20.91
N GLU A 928 9.55 -19.09 -21.44
CA GLU A 928 10.28 -19.35 -22.68
C GLU A 928 11.04 -20.68 -22.59
N ALA A 929 11.57 -20.99 -21.41
CA ALA A 929 12.26 -22.25 -21.11
C ALA A 929 11.37 -23.51 -21.19
N MET A 930 10.04 -23.35 -21.15
CA MET A 930 9.06 -24.45 -21.17
C MET A 930 8.67 -24.89 -22.59
N SER A 931 9.05 -24.12 -23.62
CA SER A 931 8.67 -24.35 -25.03
C SER A 931 9.56 -25.37 -25.77
N VAL A 932 10.62 -25.83 -25.12
CA VAL A 932 11.62 -26.78 -25.62
C VAL A 932 11.38 -28.12 -24.93
N ASP A 933 11.78 -29.26 -25.52
CA ASP A 933 11.62 -30.66 -25.03
C ASP A 933 12.07 -30.98 -23.56
N ASN A 934 12.35 -29.96 -22.76
CA ASN A 934 12.84 -29.91 -21.39
C ASN A 934 11.89 -30.45 -20.31
N ILE A 935 10.59 -30.63 -20.59
CA ILE A 935 9.66 -31.27 -19.64
C ILE A 935 10.13 -32.71 -19.33
N LYS A 936 10.91 -33.35 -20.22
CA LYS A 936 11.50 -34.68 -20.00
C LYS A 936 12.75 -34.67 -19.10
N ALA A 937 13.30 -33.50 -18.74
CA ALA A 937 14.53 -33.35 -17.95
C ALA A 937 14.27 -32.91 -16.49
N THR A 938 13.03 -33.00 -16.02
CA THR A 938 12.69 -32.72 -14.62
C THR A 938 13.45 -33.66 -13.68
N ARG A 939 13.99 -33.08 -12.60
CA ARG A 939 14.63 -33.80 -11.49
C ARG A 939 14.12 -33.26 -10.15
N GLU A 940 14.35 -34.03 -9.10
CA GLU A 940 14.10 -33.61 -7.72
C GLU A 940 15.37 -32.95 -7.14
N PHE A 941 15.15 -31.98 -6.26
CA PHE A 941 16.17 -31.27 -5.51
C PHE A 941 15.82 -31.35 -4.03
N VAL A 942 16.70 -31.95 -3.23
CA VAL A 942 16.60 -31.90 -1.76
C VAL A 942 17.32 -30.66 -1.29
N ILE A 943 16.59 -29.71 -0.72
CA ILE A 943 17.08 -28.40 -0.30
C ILE A 943 17.08 -28.32 1.22
N LYS A 944 18.19 -27.87 1.81
CA LYS A 944 18.36 -27.66 3.25
C LYS A 944 18.74 -26.23 3.59
#